data_AF-A0A640KK65-F1
#
_entry.id   AF-A0A640KK65-F1
#
_cell.length_a   1.000
_cell.length_b   1.000
_cell.length_c   1.000
_cell.angle_alpha   90.00
_cell.angle_beta   90.00
_cell.angle_gamma   90.00
#
_symmetry.space_group_name_H-M   'P 1'
#
loop_
_entity.id
_entity.type
_entity.pdbx_description
1 polymer ?
#
loop_
_entity_poly.entity_id
_entity_poly.type
_entity_poly.pdbx_seq_one_letter_code
_entity_poly.pdbx_strand_id
1 'polypeptide(L)'
;MLGKDAFIIPLQDADPSLFGSPADRSVVNGGAVTAQTLSTSPGVSGQPYVGEASLDFQRRLLQQQVQQARREMERLKAELQDTNARLTDTRQQLSEQKAAYTSLTHRYSTLVEKLTSTENDVKTLEEHLVRERSQRHQVQKDREEQRLALREAEWAQERLQRRLQQLEASKGLDPKEVQLRLEDRSHFIPTVEVRRIQTEMYNTHQSLVDRLLTSLESLTASSEESQTNLFVARSAVLSAVTDVDARLKRAEAALDDVDKQWTDYRDGVERETHEFLLAVMSENKDLWQQLTLLQNEHAVVLSEMKLRSTQGGAVTTEEHAYVQRQLETMTERLDKAQRLVESQTALARAHESEMAELLEANAAMQRQLEELDRQCMQHEQVSSQKSSALAQADAALHDATLQIEELHNTLREERLRAEAVVAEMKATQRTMQDEYDARVRELEHDCEVADDTATSLQHKLEEIVEKLDIAERNLQARGKEFEAYKMQTAAEQAAATARYGDDLQRVRAVMEEELSSLRSQLDGAQEAARAAVRESEETAARENAALVEHRAVQKDLTHMQEELERLRGQYKEAVEQRQRAQVEADQLRAASGEGSTLAQELQRRCNALDKEKAELAAVLANEKSRQEQRYATLHADWKASEKARALIHEEVKTLRTRCAEVENARMAEDRQTQDKEQLMRENIRLHEQYQLIQKECTGLREEVKALKQRAVGDAQWHKQMEDLQRRLRELPELRQAAEASRRDALKAKEETELLRRERDQLSKKLDAFLEDAKAQARREDDFERVCREASAAAQRIGGQVSSAKENSARYHVFRNTNPTGRCSTTGEYVMTTTGAAPASSSAAPASPAPAARRAATKLSATASLASTPQLVQHRSPVHTLSNASGHSNTGGGAGAESDGASGRPSASSPSRPWH
;
A
#
# COMPACT_ATOMS: atom_id res chain seq x y z
N MET A 1 0.31 -35.39 26.89
CA MET A 1 -0.30 -34.88 28.14
C MET A 1 -1.58 -34.16 27.79
N LEU A 2 -2.69 -34.64 28.37
CA LEU A 2 -3.96 -33.97 28.68
C LEU A 2 -4.63 -33.10 27.59
N GLY A 3 -5.30 -33.76 26.65
CA GLY A 3 -6.55 -33.23 26.08
C GLY A 3 -7.71 -33.63 27.01
N LYS A 4 -8.37 -32.63 27.62
CA LYS A 4 -9.63 -32.81 28.34
C LYS A 4 -10.77 -32.56 27.34
N ASP A 5 -11.08 -33.57 26.54
CA ASP A 5 -12.34 -33.62 25.82
C ASP A 5 -13.40 -34.21 26.75
N ALA A 6 -14.48 -33.45 26.92
CA ALA A 6 -15.64 -33.82 27.71
C ALA A 6 -16.33 -35.04 27.07
N PHE A 7 -16.28 -36.17 27.78
CA PHE A 7 -17.12 -37.33 27.51
C PHE A 7 -18.59 -36.96 27.70
N ILE A 8 -19.35 -36.90 26.60
CA ILE A 8 -20.81 -36.95 26.64
C ILE A 8 -21.19 -38.42 26.87
N ILE A 9 -21.64 -38.72 28.08
CA ILE A 9 -22.22 -40.01 28.48
C ILE A 9 -23.66 -40.06 27.93
N PRO A 10 -24.07 -41.07 27.13
CA PRO A 10 -25.48 -41.28 26.83
C PRO A 10 -26.16 -41.87 28.07
N LEU A 11 -26.97 -41.06 28.76
CA LEU A 11 -27.92 -41.51 29.79
C LEU A 11 -29.11 -42.20 29.11
N GLN A 12 -28.98 -43.50 28.87
CA GLN A 12 -30.09 -44.43 28.67
C GLN A 12 -29.90 -45.56 29.67
N ASP A 13 -30.70 -45.52 30.73
CA ASP A 13 -31.23 -46.65 31.52
C ASP A 13 -31.67 -46.09 32.86
N ALA A 14 -32.95 -45.71 32.93
CA ALA A 14 -33.66 -45.52 34.19
C ALA A 14 -34.92 -46.39 34.12
N ASP A 15 -34.89 -47.48 34.88
CA ASP A 15 -36.03 -48.35 35.16
C ASP A 15 -37.28 -47.54 35.55
N PRO A 16 -38.44 -47.78 34.92
CA PRO A 16 -39.71 -47.19 35.36
C PRO A 16 -40.42 -48.10 36.38
N SER A 17 -39.67 -48.77 37.27
CA SER A 17 -40.23 -49.67 38.27
C SER A 17 -39.78 -49.28 39.69
N LEU A 18 -40.02 -48.03 40.11
CA LEU A 18 -39.91 -47.62 41.53
C LEU A 18 -40.51 -46.20 41.73
N PHE A 19 -41.81 -46.05 41.49
CA PHE A 19 -42.63 -45.04 42.17
C PHE A 19 -43.92 -45.71 42.62
N GLY A 20 -43.90 -46.18 43.87
CA GLY A 20 -45.12 -46.41 44.61
C GLY A 20 -45.77 -45.06 44.92
N SER A 21 -47.04 -44.93 44.58
CA SER A 21 -47.94 -44.01 45.27
C SER A 21 -49.36 -44.57 45.29
N PRO A 22 -50.15 -44.16 46.29
CA PRO A 22 -51.15 -45.00 46.95
C PRO A 22 -52.58 -44.66 46.51
N ALA A 23 -53.50 -45.54 46.93
CA ALA A 23 -54.97 -45.45 46.87
C ALA A 23 -55.57 -45.59 45.45
N ASP A 24 -56.60 -46.40 45.19
CA ASP A 24 -57.84 -46.47 45.96
C ASP A 24 -58.53 -47.83 45.94
N ARG A 25 -59.26 -48.07 47.04
CA ARG A 25 -60.10 -49.23 47.32
C ARG A 25 -61.26 -49.31 46.34
N SER A 26 -61.43 -50.46 45.69
CA SER A 26 -62.66 -50.80 44.99
C SER A 26 -63.79 -51.02 46.01
N VAL A 27 -64.72 -50.07 46.06
CA VAL A 27 -66.04 -50.24 46.67
C VAL A 27 -66.82 -51.23 45.81
N VAL A 28 -67.03 -52.44 46.34
CA VAL A 28 -68.09 -53.34 45.89
C VAL A 28 -69.40 -52.81 46.48
N ASN A 29 -70.14 -52.05 45.69
CA ASN A 29 -71.59 -51.94 45.78
C ASN A 29 -72.11 -51.12 44.60
N GLY A 30 -72.90 -51.75 43.73
CA GLY A 30 -73.46 -51.13 42.55
C GLY A 30 -74.35 -52.12 41.81
N GLY A 31 -75.35 -52.64 42.50
CA GLY A 31 -76.42 -53.42 41.88
C GLY A 31 -77.17 -52.55 40.88
N ALA A 32 -76.99 -52.84 39.60
CA ALA A 32 -77.82 -52.32 38.53
C ALA A 32 -79.21 -52.97 38.64
N VAL A 33 -80.19 -52.15 39.01
CA VAL A 33 -81.62 -52.48 38.98
C VAL A 33 -82.03 -52.59 37.51
N THR A 34 -82.17 -53.80 37.00
CA THR A 34 -82.93 -54.08 35.78
C THR A 34 -84.41 -53.97 36.08
N ALA A 35 -85.07 -53.03 35.42
CA ALA A 35 -86.51 -52.89 35.37
C ALA A 35 -87.16 -54.17 34.79
N GLN A 36 -87.99 -54.84 35.58
CA GLN A 36 -89.05 -55.70 35.06
C GLN A 36 -90.40 -55.13 35.50
N THR A 37 -91.08 -54.58 34.51
CA THR A 37 -92.51 -54.31 34.46
C THR A 37 -93.31 -55.58 34.73
N LEU A 38 -94.16 -55.58 35.76
CA LEU A 38 -95.33 -56.46 35.84
C LEU A 38 -96.56 -55.63 36.22
N SER A 39 -97.37 -55.39 35.20
CA SER A 39 -98.71 -54.82 35.25
C SER A 39 -99.77 -55.91 35.51
N THR A 40 -100.85 -55.49 36.18
CA THR A 40 -102.25 -55.97 36.10
C THR A 40 -102.67 -57.31 36.76
N SER A 41 -103.16 -57.21 38.01
CA SER A 41 -104.51 -57.58 38.60
C SER A 41 -105.48 -58.52 37.83
N PRO A 42 -106.53 -59.17 38.42
CA PRO A 42 -107.04 -59.20 39.82
C PRO A 42 -107.38 -60.61 40.39
N GLY A 43 -107.65 -60.72 41.71
CA GLY A 43 -108.21 -61.97 42.26
C GLY A 43 -108.43 -62.08 43.78
N VAL A 44 -109.36 -61.27 44.32
CA VAL A 44 -110.31 -61.60 45.41
C VAL A 44 -109.79 -61.93 46.84
N SER A 45 -110.22 -61.04 47.73
CA SER A 45 -110.63 -61.22 49.14
C SER A 45 -109.59 -61.37 50.25
N GLY A 46 -109.68 -60.44 51.20
CA GLY A 46 -109.13 -60.57 52.55
C GLY A 46 -108.54 -59.26 53.07
N GLN A 47 -109.38 -58.32 53.51
CA GLN A 47 -108.90 -57.32 54.47
C GLN A 47 -108.41 -58.04 55.74
N PRO A 48 -107.36 -57.51 56.37
CA PRO A 48 -107.64 -56.75 57.59
C PRO A 48 -106.84 -55.44 57.66
N TYR A 49 -107.53 -54.39 58.12
CA TYR A 49 -107.02 -53.31 58.97
C TYR A 49 -105.50 -53.02 58.88
N VAL A 50 -105.10 -52.16 57.95
CA VAL A 50 -103.78 -51.54 57.93
C VAL A 50 -103.81 -50.41 58.97
N GLY A 51 -103.21 -50.64 60.14
CA GLY A 51 -103.05 -49.59 61.16
C GLY A 51 -102.23 -48.42 60.62
N GLU A 52 -102.55 -47.19 61.06
CA GLU A 52 -101.87 -45.94 60.68
C GLU A 52 -100.33 -46.04 60.75
N ALA A 53 -99.78 -46.88 61.63
CA ALA A 53 -98.35 -47.16 61.75
C ALA A 53 -97.69 -47.75 60.48
N SER A 54 -98.44 -48.50 59.65
CA SER A 54 -97.94 -49.08 58.39
C SER A 54 -97.89 -48.05 57.26
N LEU A 55 -98.87 -47.14 57.21
CA LEU A 55 -98.87 -46.03 56.25
C LEU A 55 -97.81 -44.99 56.60
N ASP A 56 -97.60 -44.73 57.89
CA ASP A 56 -96.51 -43.86 58.37
C ASP A 56 -95.13 -44.44 58.09
N PHE A 57 -94.94 -45.76 58.21
CA PHE A 57 -93.69 -46.41 57.82
C PHE A 57 -93.45 -46.31 56.32
N GLN A 58 -94.45 -46.59 55.48
CA GLN A 58 -94.35 -46.38 54.03
C GLN A 58 -94.07 -44.91 53.66
N ARG A 59 -94.70 -43.96 54.35
CA ARG A 59 -94.47 -42.53 54.14
C ARG A 59 -93.07 -42.10 54.54
N ARG A 60 -92.54 -42.60 55.68
CA ARG A 60 -91.16 -42.35 56.12
C ARG A 60 -90.14 -42.99 55.18
N LEU A 61 -90.39 -44.20 54.68
CA LEU A 61 -89.52 -44.87 53.72
C LEU A 61 -89.48 -44.12 52.38
N LEU A 62 -90.63 -43.71 51.84
CA LEU A 62 -90.69 -42.89 50.63
C LEU A 62 -90.05 -41.51 50.84
N GLN A 63 -90.23 -40.90 52.01
CA GLN A 63 -89.58 -39.64 52.35
C GLN A 63 -88.07 -39.79 52.46
N GLN A 64 -87.57 -40.90 53.01
CA GLN A 64 -86.15 -41.23 53.06
C GLN A 64 -85.59 -41.48 51.65
N GLN A 65 -86.32 -42.21 50.80
CA GLN A 65 -85.93 -42.43 49.40
C GLN A 65 -85.90 -41.13 48.59
N VAL A 66 -86.86 -40.22 48.79
CA VAL A 66 -86.88 -38.89 48.15
C VAL A 66 -85.73 -38.02 48.67
N GLN A 67 -85.42 -38.06 49.97
CA GLN A 67 -84.27 -37.35 50.52
C GLN A 67 -82.94 -37.91 50.01
N GLN A 68 -82.83 -39.23 49.87
CA GLN A 68 -81.65 -39.87 49.31
C GLN A 68 -81.48 -39.53 47.82
N ALA A 69 -82.55 -39.62 47.02
CA ALA A 69 -82.55 -39.23 45.61
C ALA A 69 -82.21 -37.73 45.42
N ARG A 70 -82.66 -36.84 46.33
CA ARG A 70 -82.27 -35.43 46.31
C ARG A 70 -80.78 -35.23 46.58
N ARG A 71 -80.21 -35.94 47.57
CA ARG A 71 -78.76 -35.89 47.85
C ARG A 71 -77.94 -36.44 46.68
N GLU A 72 -78.40 -37.53 46.05
CA GLU A 72 -77.75 -38.10 44.86
C GLU A 72 -77.86 -37.14 43.66
N MET A 73 -79.00 -36.46 43.47
CA MET A 73 -79.16 -35.44 42.44
C MET A 73 -78.26 -34.22 42.69
N GLU A 74 -78.12 -33.76 43.94
CA GLU A 74 -77.22 -32.66 44.30
C GLU A 74 -75.75 -33.03 44.09
N ARG A 75 -75.36 -34.27 44.42
CA ARG A 75 -74.02 -34.81 44.13
C ARG A 75 -73.75 -34.86 42.64
N LEU A 76 -74.66 -35.44 41.85
CA LEU A 76 -74.54 -35.46 40.39
C LEU A 76 -74.50 -34.05 39.80
N LYS A 77 -75.26 -33.10 40.36
CA LYS A 77 -75.22 -31.70 39.92
C LYS A 77 -73.86 -31.05 40.21
N ALA A 78 -73.25 -31.33 41.37
CA ALA A 78 -71.91 -30.86 41.70
C ALA A 78 -70.85 -31.49 40.78
N GLU A 79 -70.91 -32.81 40.54
CA GLU A 79 -70.03 -33.49 39.60
C GLU A 79 -70.18 -32.95 38.16
N LEU A 80 -71.40 -32.62 37.75
CA LEU A 80 -71.68 -32.02 36.43
C LEU A 80 -71.13 -30.58 36.36
N GLN A 81 -71.22 -29.82 37.46
CA GLN A 81 -70.60 -28.49 37.55
C GLN A 81 -69.07 -28.57 37.48
N ASP A 82 -68.45 -29.49 38.21
CA ASP A 82 -66.99 -29.70 38.21
C ASP A 82 -66.49 -30.19 36.84
N THR A 83 -67.21 -31.11 36.20
CA THR A 83 -66.85 -31.57 34.84
C THR A 83 -67.05 -30.47 33.81
N ASN A 84 -68.07 -29.61 33.95
CA ASN A 84 -68.26 -28.46 33.07
C ASN A 84 -67.17 -27.40 33.28
N ALA A 85 -66.73 -27.16 34.52
CA ALA A 85 -65.58 -26.29 34.81
C ALA A 85 -64.28 -26.83 34.20
N ARG A 86 -64.02 -28.14 34.32
CA ARG A 86 -62.88 -28.79 33.64
C ARG A 86 -62.98 -28.68 32.11
N LEU A 87 -64.19 -28.78 31.55
CA LEU A 87 -64.41 -28.58 30.11
C LEU A 87 -64.17 -27.13 29.68
N THR A 88 -64.53 -26.13 30.49
CA THR A 88 -64.21 -24.73 30.18
C THR A 88 -62.71 -24.47 30.23
N ASP A 89 -62.00 -25.03 31.21
CA ASP A 89 -60.55 -24.87 31.36
C ASP A 89 -59.80 -25.53 30.18
N THR A 90 -60.18 -26.74 29.80
CA THR A 90 -59.58 -27.43 28.64
C THR A 90 -59.89 -26.70 27.32
N ARG A 91 -61.07 -26.11 27.18
CA ARG A 91 -61.42 -25.27 26.02
C ARG A 91 -60.59 -23.98 25.98
N GLN A 92 -60.33 -23.37 27.14
CA GLN A 92 -59.45 -22.21 27.25
C GLN A 92 -58.01 -22.59 26.88
N GLN A 93 -57.47 -23.67 27.44
CA GLN A 93 -56.14 -24.18 27.10
C GLN A 93 -56.00 -24.48 25.60
N LEU A 94 -57.02 -25.07 24.97
CA LEU A 94 -57.05 -25.28 23.52
C LEU A 94 -57.00 -23.96 22.74
N SER A 95 -57.72 -22.94 23.21
CA SER A 95 -57.72 -21.61 22.56
C SER A 95 -56.37 -20.90 22.69
N GLU A 96 -55.71 -21.02 23.86
CA GLU A 96 -54.36 -20.49 24.11
C GLU A 96 -53.32 -21.22 23.26
N GLN A 97 -53.42 -22.56 23.14
CA GLN A 97 -52.57 -23.34 22.25
C GLN A 97 -52.75 -22.94 20.78
N LYS A 98 -54.00 -22.69 20.32
CA LYS A 98 -54.25 -22.19 18.97
C LYS A 98 -53.64 -20.80 18.74
N ALA A 99 -53.76 -19.89 19.71
CA ALA A 99 -53.15 -18.56 19.64
C ALA A 99 -51.61 -18.61 19.66
N ALA A 100 -51.03 -19.53 20.45
CA ALA A 100 -49.59 -19.78 20.44
C ALA A 100 -49.12 -20.32 19.09
N TYR A 101 -49.89 -21.24 18.48
CA TYR A 101 -49.58 -21.82 17.17
C TYR A 101 -49.67 -20.79 16.04
N THR A 102 -50.67 -19.91 16.05
CA THR A 102 -50.77 -18.82 15.04
C THR A 102 -49.64 -17.81 15.21
N SER A 103 -49.30 -17.42 16.44
CA SER A 103 -48.14 -16.57 16.75
C SER A 103 -46.83 -17.20 16.25
N LEU A 104 -46.64 -18.50 16.51
CA LEU A 104 -45.47 -19.25 16.02
C LEU A 104 -45.43 -19.30 14.49
N THR A 105 -46.58 -19.51 13.84
CA THR A 105 -46.69 -19.51 12.37
C THR A 105 -46.31 -18.15 11.78
N HIS A 106 -46.76 -17.04 12.39
CA HIS A 106 -46.34 -15.69 11.98
C HIS A 106 -44.85 -15.45 12.19
N ARG A 107 -44.27 -15.93 13.30
CA ARG A 107 -42.81 -15.87 13.52
C ARG A 107 -42.04 -16.66 12.48
N TYR A 108 -42.50 -17.85 12.09
CA TYR A 108 -41.90 -18.62 11.00
C TYR A 108 -42.04 -17.90 9.66
N SER A 109 -43.21 -17.34 9.33
CA SER A 109 -43.41 -16.58 8.08
C SER A 109 -42.45 -15.39 7.99
N THR A 110 -42.34 -14.60 9.05
CA THR A 110 -41.44 -13.44 9.09
C THR A 110 -39.96 -13.83 9.04
N LEU A 111 -39.58 -14.97 9.63
CA LEU A 111 -38.22 -15.51 9.50
C LEU A 111 -37.94 -15.99 8.07
N VAL A 112 -38.90 -16.64 7.42
CA VAL A 112 -38.76 -17.04 6.00
C VAL A 112 -38.64 -15.82 5.10
N GLU A 113 -39.45 -14.78 5.31
CA GLU A 113 -39.34 -13.51 4.56
C GLU A 113 -37.96 -12.87 4.72
N LYS A 114 -37.45 -12.78 5.96
CA LYS A 114 -36.07 -12.30 6.23
C LYS A 114 -35.01 -13.18 5.57
N LEU A 115 -35.20 -14.50 5.58
CA LEU A 115 -34.29 -15.42 4.91
C LEU A 115 -34.30 -15.19 3.39
N THR A 116 -35.47 -14.98 2.79
CA THR A 116 -35.58 -14.68 1.36
C THR A 116 -35.00 -13.32 0.99
N SER A 117 -35.12 -12.30 1.85
CA SER A 117 -34.49 -10.99 1.60
C SER A 117 -32.97 -11.12 1.65
N THR A 118 -32.43 -11.79 2.68
CA THR A 118 -30.99 -12.01 2.82
C THR A 118 -30.44 -12.89 1.69
N GLU A 119 -31.19 -13.87 1.20
CA GLU A 119 -30.81 -14.64 0.01
C GLU A 119 -30.71 -13.77 -1.25
N ASN A 120 -31.62 -12.80 -1.42
CA ASN A 120 -31.55 -11.83 -2.51
C ASN A 120 -30.38 -10.86 -2.36
N ASP A 121 -30.09 -10.40 -1.15
CA ASP A 121 -28.93 -9.56 -0.85
C ASP A 121 -27.62 -10.31 -1.16
N VAL A 122 -27.54 -11.59 -0.82
CA VAL A 122 -26.39 -12.44 -1.18
C VAL A 122 -26.24 -12.56 -2.69
N LYS A 123 -27.33 -12.80 -3.44
CA LYS A 123 -27.30 -12.86 -4.92
C LYS A 123 -26.81 -11.55 -5.54
N THR A 124 -27.26 -10.40 -5.04
CA THR A 124 -26.79 -9.10 -5.55
C THR A 124 -25.31 -8.90 -5.26
N LEU A 125 -24.83 -9.26 -4.06
CA LEU A 125 -23.40 -9.21 -3.73
C LEU A 125 -22.56 -10.16 -4.60
N GLU A 126 -23.04 -11.36 -4.90
CA GLU A 126 -22.38 -12.28 -5.82
C GLU A 126 -22.27 -11.69 -7.23
N GLU A 127 -23.34 -11.07 -7.75
CA GLU A 127 -23.29 -10.37 -9.04
C GLU A 127 -22.30 -9.20 -9.03
N HIS A 128 -22.28 -8.39 -7.96
CA HIS A 128 -21.30 -7.31 -7.80
C HIS A 128 -19.86 -7.84 -7.79
N LEU A 129 -19.62 -8.97 -7.11
CA LEU A 129 -18.31 -9.61 -7.05
C LEU A 129 -17.87 -10.17 -8.42
N VAL A 130 -18.81 -10.71 -9.21
CA VAL A 130 -18.54 -11.11 -10.61
C VAL A 130 -18.21 -9.89 -11.47
N ARG A 131 -18.98 -8.79 -11.36
CA ARG A 131 -18.71 -7.54 -12.07
C ARG A 131 -17.32 -6.99 -11.71
N GLU A 132 -16.97 -6.93 -10.43
CA GLU A 132 -15.64 -6.50 -9.98
C GLU A 132 -14.52 -7.37 -10.55
N ARG A 133 -14.67 -8.71 -10.53
CA ARG A 133 -13.67 -9.62 -11.10
C ARG A 133 -13.46 -9.39 -12.59
N SER A 134 -14.55 -9.14 -13.34
CA SER A 134 -14.49 -8.83 -14.77
C SER A 134 -13.81 -7.48 -15.02
N GLN A 135 -14.11 -6.45 -14.21
CA GLN A 135 -13.48 -5.14 -14.29
C GLN A 135 -11.99 -5.21 -13.97
N ARG A 136 -11.59 -5.97 -12.94
CA ARG A 136 -10.17 -6.21 -12.62
C ARG A 136 -9.43 -6.92 -13.76
N HIS A 137 -10.05 -7.90 -14.41
CA HIS A 137 -9.47 -8.53 -15.60
C HIS A 137 -9.28 -7.53 -16.74
N GLN A 138 -10.26 -6.66 -17.00
CA GLN A 138 -10.14 -5.64 -18.04
C GLN A 138 -9.02 -4.63 -17.71
N VAL A 139 -8.96 -4.11 -16.49
CA VAL A 139 -7.90 -3.19 -16.06
C VAL A 139 -6.52 -3.86 -16.13
N GLN A 140 -6.43 -5.14 -15.81
CA GLN A 140 -5.17 -5.88 -15.93
C GLN A 140 -4.74 -6.03 -17.40
N LYS A 141 -5.68 -6.32 -18.30
CA LYS A 141 -5.43 -6.35 -19.74
C LYS A 141 -4.96 -4.98 -20.26
N ASP A 142 -5.64 -3.90 -19.90
CA ASP A 142 -5.27 -2.54 -20.28
C ASP A 142 -3.87 -2.17 -19.76
N ARG A 143 -3.52 -2.60 -18.53
CA ARG A 143 -2.19 -2.41 -17.95
C ARG A 143 -1.11 -3.20 -18.69
N GLU A 144 -1.42 -4.41 -19.14
CA GLU A 144 -0.52 -5.23 -19.96
C GLU A 144 -0.30 -4.60 -21.33
N GLU A 145 -1.36 -4.07 -21.96
CA GLU A 145 -1.29 -3.31 -23.22
C GLU A 145 -0.43 -2.04 -23.06
N GLN A 146 -0.63 -1.26 -21.98
CA GLN A 146 0.20 -0.09 -21.68
C GLN A 146 1.67 -0.45 -21.45
N ARG A 147 1.97 -1.57 -20.78
CA ARG A 147 3.34 -2.06 -20.60
C ARG A 147 4.00 -2.45 -21.92
N LEU A 148 3.24 -3.05 -22.84
CA LEU A 148 3.73 -3.37 -24.18
C LEU A 148 4.01 -2.09 -24.97
N ALA A 149 3.09 -1.12 -24.95
CA ALA A 149 3.28 0.17 -25.61
C ALA A 149 4.49 0.96 -25.08
N LEU A 150 4.74 0.93 -23.76
CA LEU A 150 5.93 1.54 -23.16
C LEU A 150 7.22 0.88 -23.65
N ARG A 151 7.27 -0.46 -23.72
CA ARG A 151 8.44 -1.17 -24.26
C ARG A 151 8.70 -0.86 -25.73
N GLU A 152 7.63 -0.74 -26.53
CA GLU A 152 7.75 -0.34 -27.93
C GLU A 152 8.28 1.10 -28.07
N ALA A 153 7.82 2.02 -27.23
CA ALA A 153 8.29 3.39 -27.17
C ALA A 153 9.77 3.48 -26.73
N GLU A 154 10.17 2.74 -25.69
CA GLU A 154 11.56 2.62 -25.25
C GLU A 154 12.45 2.11 -26.39
N TRP A 155 12.01 1.07 -27.11
CA TRP A 155 12.77 0.53 -28.24
C TRP A 155 12.86 1.51 -29.43
N ALA A 156 11.81 2.30 -29.68
CA ALA A 156 11.82 3.37 -30.66
C ALA A 156 12.78 4.50 -30.25
N GLN A 157 12.82 4.86 -28.97
CA GLN A 157 13.76 5.84 -28.42
C GLN A 157 15.21 5.34 -28.55
N GLU A 158 15.51 4.09 -28.20
CA GLU A 158 16.83 3.52 -28.41
C GLU A 158 17.23 3.54 -29.90
N ARG A 159 16.29 3.24 -30.79
CA ARG A 159 16.55 3.28 -32.25
C ARG A 159 16.83 4.70 -32.72
N LEU A 160 16.11 5.70 -32.22
CA LEU A 160 16.36 7.11 -32.49
C LEU A 160 17.70 7.57 -31.89
N GLN A 161 18.05 7.15 -30.68
CA GLN A 161 19.35 7.42 -30.05
C GLN A 161 20.50 6.82 -30.87
N ARG A 162 20.38 5.56 -31.33
CA ARG A 162 21.37 4.94 -32.22
C ARG A 162 21.50 5.73 -33.54
N ARG A 163 20.38 6.19 -34.12
CA ARG A 163 20.41 7.05 -35.32
C ARG A 163 21.03 8.42 -35.05
N LEU A 164 20.76 9.03 -33.90
CA LEU A 164 21.37 10.29 -33.47
C LEU A 164 22.89 10.13 -33.32
N GLN A 165 23.34 9.08 -32.63
CA GLN A 165 24.78 8.76 -32.52
C GLN A 165 25.43 8.50 -33.89
N GLN A 166 24.74 7.82 -34.81
CA GLN A 166 25.22 7.64 -36.19
C GLN A 166 25.30 8.97 -36.95
N LEU A 167 24.30 9.85 -36.78
CA LEU A 167 24.28 11.17 -37.40
C LEU A 167 25.34 12.10 -36.82
N GLU A 168 25.55 12.10 -35.51
CA GLU A 168 26.62 12.82 -34.81
C GLU A 168 28.00 12.33 -35.26
N ALA A 169 28.19 11.01 -35.43
CA ALA A 169 29.40 10.44 -36.00
C ALA A 169 29.63 10.83 -37.48
N SER A 170 28.57 11.20 -38.21
CA SER A 170 28.63 11.58 -39.63
C SER A 170 28.67 13.10 -39.89
N LYS A 171 28.32 13.95 -38.90
CA LYS A 171 28.18 15.41 -39.06
C LYS A 171 29.37 16.25 -38.58
N GLY A 172 30.35 15.66 -37.91
CA GLY A 172 31.56 16.39 -37.52
C GLY A 172 32.49 16.62 -38.71
N LEU A 173 32.57 17.85 -39.23
CA LEU A 173 33.80 18.33 -39.88
C LEU A 173 34.97 18.04 -38.94
N ASP A 174 36.04 17.41 -39.44
CA ASP A 174 37.17 16.97 -38.62
C ASP A 174 37.72 18.19 -37.85
N PRO A 175 37.71 18.19 -36.51
CA PRO A 175 38.20 19.31 -35.71
C PRO A 175 39.64 19.72 -36.07
N LYS A 176 40.41 18.81 -36.70
CA LYS A 176 41.74 19.07 -37.24
C LYS A 176 41.72 19.97 -38.48
N GLU A 177 40.74 19.86 -39.36
CA GLU A 177 40.59 20.74 -40.55
C GLU A 177 40.15 22.15 -40.15
N VAL A 178 39.33 22.27 -39.11
CA VAL A 178 38.90 23.57 -38.56
C VAL A 178 40.06 24.25 -37.81
N GLN A 179 40.87 23.49 -37.07
CA GLN A 179 42.10 24.00 -36.43
C GLN A 179 43.11 24.50 -37.46
N LEU A 180 43.37 23.74 -38.53
CA LEU A 180 44.25 24.16 -39.63
C LEU A 180 43.81 25.48 -40.27
N ARG A 181 42.50 25.69 -40.49
CA ARG A 181 41.98 26.94 -41.06
C ARG A 181 41.95 28.12 -40.09
N LEU A 182 41.95 27.87 -38.78
CA LEU A 182 42.05 28.91 -37.75
C LEU A 182 43.51 29.31 -37.48
N GLU A 183 44.44 28.36 -37.57
CA GLU A 183 45.88 28.61 -37.43
C GLU A 183 46.42 29.50 -38.57
N ASP A 184 45.94 29.32 -39.81
CA ASP A 184 46.27 30.19 -40.96
C ASP A 184 45.85 31.66 -40.78
N ARG A 185 44.80 31.94 -40.00
CA ARG A 185 44.33 33.31 -39.71
C ARG A 185 45.04 33.99 -38.54
N SER A 186 45.75 33.23 -37.71
CA SER A 186 46.39 33.72 -36.48
C SER A 186 47.77 34.38 -36.68
N HIS A 187 48.32 34.37 -37.90
CA HIS A 187 49.63 34.96 -38.20
C HIS A 187 49.63 36.51 -38.30
N PHE A 188 48.47 37.17 -38.20
CA PHE A 188 48.37 38.63 -38.15
C PHE A 188 47.31 39.11 -37.14
N ILE A 189 47.70 39.32 -35.89
CA ILE A 189 46.95 40.17 -34.95
C ILE A 189 47.85 41.33 -34.49
N PRO A 190 47.58 42.58 -34.94
CA PRO A 190 48.28 43.77 -34.48
C PRO A 190 47.96 44.13 -33.02
N THR A 191 48.89 44.83 -32.39
CA THR A 191 48.93 45.37 -31.00
C THR A 191 47.70 46.19 -30.52
N VAL A 192 46.65 46.33 -31.34
CA VAL A 192 45.40 47.04 -31.04
C VAL A 192 44.45 46.20 -30.18
N GLU A 193 44.43 44.87 -30.35
CA GLU A 193 43.55 43.98 -29.56
C GLU A 193 44.03 43.85 -28.10
N VAL A 194 45.34 43.86 -27.87
CA VAL A 194 45.90 43.84 -26.51
C VAL A 194 45.54 45.11 -25.72
N ARG A 195 45.55 46.29 -26.37
CA ARG A 195 45.13 47.55 -25.72
C ARG A 195 43.62 47.61 -25.51
N ARG A 196 42.83 47.02 -26.41
CA ARG A 196 41.38 46.88 -26.28
C ARG A 196 40.99 45.94 -25.13
N ILE A 197 41.69 44.83 -24.96
CA ILE A 197 41.48 43.90 -23.84
C ILE A 197 41.86 44.55 -22.50
N GLN A 198 42.93 45.34 -22.45
CA GLN A 198 43.30 46.07 -21.21
C GLN A 198 42.27 47.13 -20.80
N THR A 199 41.64 47.81 -21.77
CA THR A 199 40.57 48.80 -21.50
C THR A 199 39.24 48.14 -21.17
N GLU A 200 38.90 47.03 -21.84
CA GLU A 200 37.73 46.21 -21.50
C GLU A 200 37.87 45.62 -20.07
N MET A 201 39.07 45.18 -19.68
CA MET A 201 39.32 44.65 -18.34
C MET A 201 39.19 45.73 -17.24
N TYR A 202 39.74 46.93 -17.44
CA TYR A 202 39.58 48.06 -16.52
C TYR A 202 38.09 48.44 -16.33
N ASN A 203 37.31 48.45 -17.42
CA ASN A 203 35.88 48.73 -17.37
C ASN A 203 35.07 47.60 -16.70
N THR A 204 35.49 46.34 -16.83
CA THR A 204 34.85 45.23 -16.11
C THR A 204 35.16 45.25 -14.61
N HIS A 205 36.35 45.70 -14.20
CA HIS A 205 36.69 45.82 -12.78
C HIS A 205 35.93 46.98 -12.12
N GLN A 206 35.80 48.12 -12.81
CA GLN A 206 35.02 49.26 -12.33
C GLN A 206 33.53 48.90 -12.20
N SER A 207 32.95 48.20 -13.18
CA SER A 207 31.55 47.77 -13.11
C SER A 207 31.29 46.75 -12.01
N LEU A 208 32.28 45.94 -11.62
CA LEU A 208 32.18 44.99 -10.53
C LEU A 208 32.25 45.68 -9.16
N VAL A 209 33.09 46.72 -9.01
CA VAL A 209 33.13 47.58 -7.81
C VAL A 209 31.82 48.33 -7.62
N ASP A 210 31.25 48.89 -8.69
CA ASP A 210 29.95 49.57 -8.64
C ASP A 210 28.81 48.59 -8.30
N ARG A 211 28.91 47.33 -8.76
CA ARG A 211 27.95 46.24 -8.44
C ARG A 211 28.05 45.78 -6.99
N LEU A 212 29.25 45.78 -6.41
CA LEU A 212 29.47 45.43 -5.01
C LEU A 212 28.97 46.54 -4.07
N LEU A 213 29.22 47.80 -4.40
CA LEU A 213 28.68 48.95 -3.64
C LEU A 213 27.15 48.97 -3.67
N THR A 214 26.53 48.78 -4.84
CA THR A 214 25.07 48.68 -4.97
C THR A 214 24.50 47.44 -4.27
N SER A 215 25.23 46.32 -4.21
CA SER A 215 24.80 45.12 -3.47
C SER A 215 24.86 45.33 -1.94
N LEU A 216 25.83 46.08 -1.43
CA LEU A 216 25.95 46.39 0.00
C LEU A 216 24.89 47.40 0.45
N GLU A 217 24.57 48.39 -0.39
CA GLU A 217 23.45 49.32 -0.17
C GLU A 217 22.09 48.59 -0.21
N SER A 218 21.93 47.59 -1.09
CA SER A 218 20.72 46.74 -1.14
C SER A 218 20.58 45.82 0.08
N LEU A 219 21.70 45.40 0.70
CA LEU A 219 21.69 44.55 1.88
C LEU A 219 21.21 45.32 3.12
N THR A 220 21.58 46.60 3.23
CA THR A 220 21.10 47.48 4.31
C THR A 220 19.63 47.86 4.18
N ALA A 221 19.09 47.94 2.96
CA ALA A 221 17.65 48.13 2.72
C ALA A 221 16.83 46.86 3.05
N SER A 222 17.40 45.66 2.79
CA SER A 222 16.72 44.37 2.98
C SER A 222 16.38 44.01 4.44
N SER A 223 17.00 44.64 5.44
CA SER A 223 16.66 44.38 6.86
C SER A 223 15.42 45.14 7.33
N GLU A 224 15.09 46.27 6.71
CA GLU A 224 13.91 47.09 7.06
C GLU A 224 12.61 46.58 6.37
N GLU A 225 12.74 45.80 5.29
CA GLU A 225 11.61 45.31 4.46
C GLU A 225 10.92 44.04 4.97
N SER A 226 11.46 43.34 5.98
CA SER A 226 10.92 42.06 6.45
C SER A 226 9.49 42.12 7.01
N GLN A 227 8.99 43.30 7.39
CA GLN A 227 7.62 43.49 7.91
C GLN A 227 6.60 43.97 6.84
N THR A 228 7.05 44.55 5.72
CA THR A 228 6.18 45.04 4.62
C THR A 228 6.13 44.08 3.42
N ASN A 229 7.06 43.12 3.35
CA ASN A 229 7.22 42.17 2.25
C ASN A 229 6.03 41.25 1.99
N LEU A 230 5.18 40.92 2.98
CA LEU A 230 4.01 40.08 2.74
C LEU A 230 2.90 40.80 1.97
N PHE A 231 2.73 42.11 2.20
CA PHE A 231 1.73 42.91 1.50
C PHE A 231 2.23 43.35 0.11
N VAL A 232 3.52 43.72 0.02
CA VAL A 232 4.15 44.10 -1.25
C VAL A 232 4.40 42.89 -2.15
N ALA A 233 4.70 41.70 -1.65
CA ALA A 233 4.82 40.50 -2.50
C ALA A 233 3.48 40.16 -3.16
N ARG A 234 2.35 40.32 -2.45
CA ARG A 234 1.03 40.08 -3.03
C ARG A 234 0.66 41.14 -4.09
N SER A 235 0.99 42.41 -3.87
CA SER A 235 0.76 43.46 -4.87
C SER A 235 1.79 43.44 -6.01
N ALA A 236 3.02 43.00 -5.77
CA ALA A 236 4.07 42.81 -6.77
C ALA A 236 3.80 41.58 -7.63
N VAL A 237 3.23 40.50 -7.09
CA VAL A 237 2.76 39.36 -7.89
C VAL A 237 1.59 39.79 -8.77
N LEU A 238 0.62 40.54 -8.25
CA LEU A 238 -0.47 41.06 -9.08
C LEU A 238 0.02 42.07 -10.13
N SER A 239 0.97 42.94 -9.78
CA SER A 239 1.62 43.88 -10.70
C SER A 239 2.46 43.17 -11.77
N ALA A 240 3.21 42.14 -11.39
CA ALA A 240 3.97 41.29 -12.30
C ALA A 240 3.05 40.51 -13.23
N VAL A 241 1.90 40.03 -12.76
CA VAL A 241 0.88 39.40 -13.60
C VAL A 241 0.32 40.42 -14.60
N THR A 242 0.02 41.65 -14.18
CA THR A 242 -0.44 42.69 -15.12
C THR A 242 0.64 43.19 -16.08
N ASP A 243 1.92 43.23 -15.67
CA ASP A 243 3.02 43.62 -16.55
C ASP A 243 3.42 42.48 -17.50
N VAL A 244 3.29 41.22 -17.07
CA VAL A 244 3.39 40.06 -17.96
C VAL A 244 2.24 40.07 -18.97
N ASP A 245 1.00 40.29 -18.56
CA ASP A 245 -0.14 40.40 -19.47
C ASP A 245 0.01 41.58 -20.46
N ALA A 246 0.53 42.73 -19.99
CA ALA A 246 0.82 43.86 -20.85
C ALA A 246 2.02 43.62 -21.78
N ARG A 247 3.02 42.84 -21.37
CA ARG A 247 4.14 42.40 -22.23
C ARG A 247 3.69 41.33 -23.21
N LEU A 248 2.75 40.47 -22.84
CA LEU A 248 2.15 39.44 -23.68
C LEU A 248 1.34 40.13 -24.78
N LYS A 249 0.46 41.07 -24.43
CA LYS A 249 -0.26 41.91 -25.41
C LYS A 249 0.66 42.74 -26.31
N ARG A 250 1.79 43.24 -25.77
CA ARG A 250 2.82 43.93 -26.58
C ARG A 250 3.57 42.97 -27.50
N ALA A 251 3.83 41.74 -27.05
CA ALA A 251 4.46 40.71 -27.85
C ALA A 251 3.50 40.19 -28.93
N GLU A 252 2.21 40.01 -28.62
CA GLU A 252 1.14 39.72 -29.58
C GLU A 252 1.03 40.83 -30.62
N ALA A 253 0.96 42.10 -30.20
CA ALA A 253 0.95 43.22 -31.14
C ALA A 253 2.23 43.32 -31.99
N ALA A 254 3.39 43.01 -31.40
CA ALA A 254 4.66 42.96 -32.15
C ALA A 254 4.70 41.76 -33.11
N LEU A 255 4.10 40.63 -32.75
CA LEU A 255 3.95 39.47 -33.65
C LEU A 255 2.97 39.79 -34.78
N ASP A 256 1.86 40.49 -34.50
CA ASP A 256 0.93 40.98 -35.53
C ASP A 256 1.61 42.01 -36.45
N ASP A 257 2.47 42.87 -35.91
CA ASP A 257 3.24 43.83 -36.70
C ASP A 257 4.35 43.13 -37.52
N VAL A 258 4.98 42.08 -36.98
CA VAL A 258 5.94 41.25 -37.73
C VAL A 258 5.22 40.44 -38.81
N ASP A 259 4.04 39.91 -38.54
CA ASP A 259 3.21 39.21 -39.53
C ASP A 259 2.80 40.17 -40.64
N LYS A 260 2.35 41.38 -40.31
CA LYS A 260 2.09 42.45 -41.30
C LYS A 260 3.33 42.84 -42.08
N GLN A 261 4.48 43.02 -41.42
CA GLN A 261 5.75 43.33 -42.11
C GLN A 261 6.18 42.18 -43.02
N TRP A 262 5.93 40.94 -42.62
CA TRP A 262 6.23 39.76 -43.42
C TRP A 262 5.28 39.64 -44.61
N THR A 263 3.99 39.91 -44.45
CA THR A 263 3.04 39.97 -45.57
C THR A 263 3.37 41.13 -46.51
N ASP A 264 3.68 42.32 -45.99
CA ASP A 264 4.05 43.48 -46.80
C ASP A 264 5.38 43.25 -47.54
N TYR A 265 6.34 42.58 -46.90
CA TYR A 265 7.59 42.17 -47.52
C TYR A 265 7.37 41.12 -48.59
N ARG A 266 6.57 40.08 -48.31
CA ARG A 266 6.22 39.05 -49.30
C ARG A 266 5.52 39.67 -50.50
N ASP A 267 4.50 40.49 -50.28
CA ASP A 267 3.76 41.18 -51.33
C ASP A 267 4.66 42.18 -52.08
N GLY A 268 5.64 42.78 -51.39
CA GLY A 268 6.68 43.63 -51.97
C GLY A 268 7.65 42.86 -52.86
N VAL A 269 8.14 41.71 -52.41
CA VAL A 269 9.02 40.80 -53.17
C VAL A 269 8.26 40.20 -54.35
N GLU A 270 6.99 39.82 -54.19
CA GLU A 270 6.13 39.37 -55.30
C GLU A 270 5.96 40.47 -56.35
N ARG A 271 5.77 41.73 -55.93
CA ARG A 271 5.71 42.87 -56.85
C ARG A 271 7.06 43.12 -57.54
N GLU A 272 8.16 43.17 -56.80
CA GLU A 272 9.51 43.38 -57.35
C GLU A 272 9.91 42.25 -58.31
N THR A 273 9.62 41.00 -57.98
CA THR A 273 9.87 39.85 -58.87
C THR A 273 8.98 39.89 -60.10
N HIS A 274 7.72 40.30 -59.98
CA HIS A 274 6.83 40.49 -61.13
C HIS A 274 7.30 41.62 -62.06
N GLU A 275 7.69 42.77 -61.50
CA GLU A 275 8.24 43.91 -62.24
C GLU A 275 9.58 43.55 -62.91
N PHE A 276 10.45 42.82 -62.21
CA PHE A 276 11.70 42.29 -62.77
C PHE A 276 11.43 41.31 -63.92
N LEU A 277 10.48 40.39 -63.75
CA LEU A 277 10.11 39.45 -64.81
C LEU A 277 9.56 40.17 -66.04
N LEU A 278 8.70 41.19 -65.85
CA LEU A 278 8.19 42.03 -66.94
C LEU A 278 9.31 42.80 -67.64
N ALA A 279 10.27 43.34 -66.89
CA ALA A 279 11.45 44.01 -67.44
C ALA A 279 12.29 43.03 -68.28
N VAL A 280 12.62 41.86 -67.74
CA VAL A 280 13.37 40.80 -68.45
C VAL A 280 12.62 40.31 -69.68
N MET A 281 11.30 40.17 -69.62
CA MET A 281 10.47 39.82 -70.77
C MET A 281 10.47 40.91 -71.84
N SER A 282 10.46 42.19 -71.44
CA SER A 282 10.53 43.32 -72.37
C SER A 282 11.91 43.44 -73.02
N GLU A 283 12.99 43.26 -72.26
CA GLU A 283 14.36 43.21 -72.77
C GLU A 283 14.54 42.03 -73.72
N ASN A 284 14.03 40.84 -73.38
CA ASN A 284 14.03 39.70 -74.28
C ASN A 284 13.27 39.99 -75.57
N LYS A 285 12.08 40.60 -75.48
CA LYS A 285 11.29 40.98 -76.66
C LYS A 285 12.07 41.96 -77.56
N ASP A 286 12.76 42.94 -76.99
CA ASP A 286 13.56 43.91 -77.71
C ASP A 286 14.82 43.28 -78.33
N LEU A 287 15.49 42.38 -77.60
CA LEU A 287 16.62 41.59 -78.12
C LEU A 287 16.19 40.69 -79.28
N TRP A 288 15.04 40.04 -79.19
CA TRP A 288 14.48 39.25 -80.29
C TRP A 288 14.15 40.14 -81.49
N GLN A 289 13.56 41.32 -81.29
CA GLN A 289 13.30 42.26 -82.37
C GLN A 289 14.60 42.74 -83.03
N GLN A 290 15.63 43.09 -82.24
CA GLN A 290 16.94 43.48 -82.74
C GLN A 290 17.63 42.35 -83.50
N LEU A 291 17.56 41.11 -83.00
CA LEU A 291 18.08 39.94 -83.71
C LEU A 291 17.37 39.75 -85.05
N THR A 292 16.04 39.89 -85.08
CA THR A 292 15.24 39.75 -86.30
C THR A 292 15.57 40.87 -87.31
N LEU A 293 15.74 42.10 -86.84
CA LEU A 293 16.17 43.24 -87.66
C LEU A 293 17.57 43.01 -88.24
N LEU A 294 18.54 42.60 -87.42
CA LEU A 294 19.91 42.29 -87.87
C LEU A 294 19.94 41.12 -88.86
N GLN A 295 19.10 40.09 -88.67
CA GLN A 295 18.95 38.98 -89.62
C GLN A 295 18.39 39.46 -90.96
N ASN A 296 17.38 40.35 -90.94
CA ASN A 296 16.81 40.94 -92.14
C ASN A 296 17.81 41.85 -92.87
N GLU A 297 18.54 42.72 -92.15
CA GLU A 297 19.60 43.56 -92.71
C GLU A 297 20.72 42.73 -93.32
N HIS A 298 21.17 41.68 -92.62
CA HIS A 298 22.16 40.73 -93.13
C HIS A 298 21.66 40.00 -94.39
N ALA A 299 20.39 39.58 -94.42
CA ALA A 299 19.77 38.97 -95.59
C ALA A 299 19.65 39.93 -96.78
N VAL A 300 19.31 41.21 -96.53
CA VAL A 300 19.26 42.26 -97.56
C VAL A 300 20.65 42.51 -98.14
N VAL A 301 21.68 42.73 -97.31
CA VAL A 301 23.06 42.94 -97.78
C VAL A 301 23.57 41.74 -98.58
N LEU A 302 23.29 40.51 -98.13
CA LEU A 302 23.62 39.29 -98.88
C LEU A 302 22.87 39.22 -100.22
N SER A 303 21.60 39.61 -100.26
CA SER A 303 20.80 39.61 -101.49
C SER A 303 21.27 40.69 -102.47
N GLU A 304 21.63 41.89 -102.01
CA GLU A 304 22.19 42.97 -102.82
C GLU A 304 23.57 42.60 -103.38
N MET A 305 24.43 41.94 -102.59
CA MET A 305 25.71 41.39 -103.07
C MET A 305 25.50 40.35 -104.16
N LYS A 306 24.57 39.40 -103.95
CA LYS A 306 24.22 38.40 -104.96
C LYS A 306 23.67 39.05 -106.22
N LEU A 307 22.76 40.02 -106.10
CA LEU A 307 22.15 40.75 -107.21
C LEU A 307 23.20 41.53 -108.03
N ARG A 308 24.11 42.27 -107.35
CA ARG A 308 25.20 43.00 -107.99
C ARG A 308 26.20 42.08 -108.69
N SER A 309 26.48 40.89 -108.12
CA SER A 309 27.30 39.88 -108.79
C SER A 309 26.66 39.34 -110.08
N THR A 310 25.32 39.20 -110.10
CA THR A 310 24.57 38.70 -111.26
C THR A 310 24.34 39.75 -112.35
N GLN A 311 24.47 41.04 -112.05
CA GLN A 311 24.23 42.15 -112.99
C GLN A 311 25.49 42.61 -113.76
N GLY A 312 26.66 42.01 -113.54
CA GLY A 312 27.86 42.26 -114.35
C GLY A 312 28.53 43.63 -114.14
N GLY A 313 28.16 44.38 -113.10
CA GLY A 313 28.88 45.59 -112.70
C GLY A 313 30.23 45.23 -112.06
N ALA A 314 31.33 45.80 -112.55
CA ALA A 314 32.64 45.64 -111.92
C ALA A 314 32.68 46.37 -110.57
N VAL A 315 32.48 45.61 -109.49
CA VAL A 315 32.66 46.09 -108.11
C VAL A 315 34.15 46.31 -107.88
N THR A 316 34.54 47.50 -107.43
CA THR A 316 35.94 47.77 -107.13
C THR A 316 36.40 46.92 -105.94
N THR A 317 37.66 46.51 -105.91
CA THR A 317 38.20 45.65 -104.83
C THR A 317 38.04 46.29 -103.45
N GLU A 318 38.02 47.62 -103.38
CA GLU A 318 37.81 48.40 -102.16
C GLU A 318 36.36 48.33 -101.65
N GLU A 319 35.37 48.41 -102.55
CA GLU A 319 33.95 48.26 -102.20
C GLU A 319 33.62 46.83 -101.74
N HIS A 320 34.21 45.82 -102.36
CA HIS A 320 34.07 44.43 -101.91
C HIS A 320 34.68 44.22 -100.52
N ALA A 321 35.88 44.75 -100.28
CA ALA A 321 36.53 44.66 -98.96
C ALA A 321 35.75 45.40 -97.87
N TYR A 322 35.12 46.53 -98.20
CA TYR A 322 34.27 47.27 -97.28
C TYR A 322 33.00 46.47 -96.90
N VAL A 323 32.27 45.94 -97.88
CA VAL A 323 31.06 45.14 -97.63
C VAL A 323 31.38 43.83 -96.93
N GLN A 324 32.53 43.21 -97.22
CA GLN A 324 32.98 42.00 -96.54
C GLN A 324 33.28 42.25 -95.06
N ARG A 325 33.97 43.35 -94.71
CA ARG A 325 34.16 43.75 -93.30
C ARG A 325 32.83 44.09 -92.62
N GLN A 326 31.89 44.69 -93.35
CA GLN A 326 30.55 44.98 -92.83
C GLN A 326 29.76 43.68 -92.56
N LEU A 327 29.87 42.68 -93.44
CA LEU A 327 29.28 41.35 -93.22
C LEU A 327 29.95 40.63 -92.04
N GLU A 328 31.28 40.63 -91.95
CA GLU A 328 32.02 40.03 -90.83
C GLU A 328 31.59 40.64 -89.49
N THR A 329 31.55 41.96 -89.39
CA THR A 329 31.08 42.66 -88.18
C THR A 329 29.62 42.39 -87.85
N MET A 330 28.74 42.23 -88.84
CA MET A 330 27.34 41.87 -88.64
C MET A 330 27.18 40.40 -88.22
N THR A 331 27.96 39.48 -88.79
CA THR A 331 27.98 38.06 -88.37
C THR A 331 28.47 37.90 -86.93
N GLU A 332 29.52 38.64 -86.53
CA GLU A 332 29.99 38.62 -85.15
C GLU A 332 28.96 39.19 -84.16
N ARG A 333 28.20 40.21 -84.56
CA ARG A 333 27.10 40.77 -83.74
C ARG A 333 25.94 39.80 -83.62
N LEU A 334 25.56 39.13 -84.71
CA LEU A 334 24.53 38.08 -84.72
C LEU A 334 24.93 36.89 -83.84
N ASP A 335 26.17 36.41 -83.96
CA ASP A 335 26.71 35.32 -83.13
C ASP A 335 26.68 35.67 -81.64
N LYS A 336 27.07 36.90 -81.28
CA LYS A 336 27.02 37.38 -79.88
C LYS A 336 25.58 37.47 -79.36
N ALA A 337 24.66 37.97 -80.17
CA ALA A 337 23.25 38.05 -79.81
C ALA A 337 22.61 36.66 -79.65
N GLN A 338 22.92 35.71 -80.54
CA GLN A 338 22.45 34.32 -80.43
C GLN A 338 22.96 33.65 -79.16
N ARG A 339 24.27 33.76 -78.86
CA ARG A 339 24.83 33.20 -77.61
C ARG A 339 24.23 33.81 -76.35
N LEU A 340 23.90 35.10 -76.37
CA LEU A 340 23.20 35.76 -75.25
C LEU A 340 21.79 35.19 -75.06
N VAL A 341 21.01 35.05 -76.14
CA VAL A 341 19.67 34.45 -76.08
C VAL A 341 19.72 32.98 -75.62
N GLU A 342 20.69 32.20 -76.11
CA GLU A 342 20.91 30.81 -75.66
C GLU A 342 21.28 30.74 -74.17
N SER A 343 22.14 31.65 -73.70
CA SER A 343 22.50 31.72 -72.27
C SER A 343 21.30 32.10 -71.39
N GLN A 344 20.48 33.06 -71.81
CA GLN A 344 19.29 33.45 -71.06
C GLN A 344 18.21 32.37 -71.07
N THR A 345 18.03 31.64 -72.18
CA THR A 345 17.07 30.52 -72.23
C THR A 345 17.53 29.33 -71.39
N ALA A 346 18.83 29.05 -71.31
CA ALA A 346 19.35 28.03 -70.40
C ALA A 346 19.13 28.43 -68.92
N LEU A 347 19.36 29.69 -68.59
CA LEU A 347 19.19 30.23 -67.24
C LEU A 347 17.71 30.27 -66.82
N ALA A 348 16.80 30.64 -67.74
CA ALA A 348 15.35 30.58 -67.51
C ALA A 348 14.87 29.15 -67.22
N ARG A 349 15.34 28.14 -67.98
CA ARG A 349 15.01 26.73 -67.71
C ARG A 349 15.53 26.24 -66.36
N ALA A 350 16.71 26.70 -65.93
CA ALA A 350 17.25 26.35 -64.62
C ALA A 350 16.37 26.92 -63.49
N HIS A 351 15.93 28.17 -63.60
CA HIS A 351 15.01 28.76 -62.63
C HIS A 351 13.62 28.11 -62.64
N GLU A 352 13.10 27.70 -63.80
CA GLU A 352 11.86 26.92 -63.90
C GLU A 352 11.98 25.58 -63.16
N SER A 353 13.12 24.87 -63.28
CA SER A 353 13.35 23.64 -62.53
C SER A 353 13.47 23.87 -61.03
N GLU A 354 14.19 24.92 -60.59
CA GLU A 354 14.32 25.28 -59.19
C GLU A 354 12.95 25.63 -58.58
N MET A 355 12.12 26.40 -59.31
CA MET A 355 10.75 26.71 -58.89
C MET A 355 9.88 25.45 -58.76
N ALA A 356 9.98 24.52 -59.72
CA ALA A 356 9.22 23.27 -59.67
C ALA A 356 9.60 22.43 -58.43
N GLU A 357 10.89 22.30 -58.13
CA GLU A 357 11.38 21.61 -56.94
C GLU A 357 10.91 22.27 -55.64
N LEU A 358 10.93 23.61 -55.58
CA LEU A 358 10.43 24.36 -54.42
C LEU A 358 8.91 24.18 -54.22
N LEU A 359 8.13 24.15 -55.30
CA LEU A 359 6.69 23.90 -55.23
C LEU A 359 6.38 22.46 -54.78
N GLU A 360 7.13 21.47 -55.26
CA GLU A 360 7.00 20.08 -54.80
C GLU A 360 7.37 19.93 -53.32
N ALA A 361 8.45 20.59 -52.88
CA ALA A 361 8.86 20.60 -51.48
C ALA A 361 7.82 21.28 -50.59
N ASN A 362 7.23 22.40 -51.03
CA ASN A 362 6.17 23.09 -50.30
C ASN A 362 4.90 22.24 -50.20
N ALA A 363 4.47 21.60 -51.30
CA ALA A 363 3.35 20.67 -51.29
C ALA A 363 3.61 19.45 -50.39
N ALA A 364 4.84 18.96 -50.31
CA ALA A 364 5.21 17.89 -49.38
C ALA A 364 5.13 18.35 -47.91
N MET A 365 5.59 19.57 -47.60
CA MET A 365 5.46 20.13 -46.25
C MET A 365 4.01 20.39 -45.86
N GLN A 366 3.17 20.87 -46.78
CA GLN A 366 1.73 21.07 -46.52
C GLN A 366 1.04 19.76 -46.14
N ARG A 367 1.30 18.66 -46.87
CA ARG A 367 0.77 17.34 -46.51
C ARG A 367 1.26 16.85 -45.14
N GLN A 368 2.49 17.17 -44.76
CA GLN A 368 3.02 16.84 -43.44
C GLN A 368 2.32 17.64 -42.34
N LEU A 369 2.04 18.92 -42.58
CA LEU A 369 1.27 19.76 -41.65
C LEU A 369 -0.16 19.26 -41.50
N GLU A 370 -0.85 18.93 -42.59
CA GLU A 370 -2.21 18.37 -42.56
C GLU A 370 -2.27 17.04 -41.78
N GLU A 371 -1.28 16.16 -41.95
CA GLU A 371 -1.20 14.91 -41.22
C GLU A 371 -0.91 15.14 -39.72
N LEU A 372 -0.05 16.11 -39.38
CA LEU A 372 0.20 16.48 -37.98
C LEU A 372 -1.05 17.09 -37.33
N ASP A 373 -1.78 17.96 -38.02
CA ASP A 373 -3.05 18.51 -37.53
C ASP A 373 -4.09 17.41 -37.29
N ARG A 374 -4.18 16.44 -38.21
CA ARG A 374 -5.06 15.27 -38.06
C ARG A 374 -4.67 14.45 -36.82
N GLN A 375 -3.38 14.26 -36.57
CA GLN A 375 -2.88 13.57 -35.38
C GLN A 375 -3.17 14.34 -34.10
N CYS A 376 -2.98 15.67 -34.09
CA CYS A 376 -3.33 16.53 -32.96
C CYS A 376 -4.82 16.43 -32.62
N MET A 377 -5.71 16.55 -33.60
CA MET A 377 -7.16 16.43 -33.41
C MET A 377 -7.56 15.06 -32.86
N GLN A 378 -6.90 13.98 -33.29
CA GLN A 378 -7.12 12.63 -32.75
C GLN A 378 -6.65 12.51 -31.31
N HIS A 379 -5.49 13.08 -30.98
CA HIS A 379 -4.99 13.09 -29.60
C HIS A 379 -5.87 13.92 -28.67
N GLU A 380 -6.41 15.05 -29.12
CA GLU A 380 -7.39 15.85 -28.37
C GLU A 380 -8.70 15.10 -28.14
N GLN A 381 -9.22 14.40 -29.14
CA GLN A 381 -10.41 13.55 -28.99
C GLN A 381 -10.16 12.42 -27.99
N VAL A 382 -9.03 11.71 -28.07
CA VAL A 382 -8.68 10.67 -27.10
C VAL A 382 -8.48 11.25 -25.69
N SER A 383 -7.87 12.43 -25.59
CA SER A 383 -7.68 13.13 -24.33
C SER A 383 -9.02 13.50 -23.68
N SER A 384 -9.97 14.06 -24.45
CA SER A 384 -11.32 14.40 -23.96
C SER A 384 -12.15 13.17 -23.58
N GLN A 385 -12.00 12.05 -24.31
CA GLN A 385 -12.60 10.78 -23.91
C GLN A 385 -12.02 10.28 -22.59
N LYS A 386 -10.69 10.33 -22.41
CA LYS A 386 -10.04 9.95 -21.15
C LYS A 386 -10.44 10.85 -19.98
N SER A 387 -10.55 12.17 -20.20
CA SER A 387 -10.97 13.09 -19.14
C SER A 387 -12.43 12.87 -18.72
N SER A 388 -13.33 12.60 -19.69
CA SER A 388 -14.71 12.24 -19.36
C SER A 388 -14.83 10.90 -18.63
N ALA A 389 -14.04 9.90 -19.01
CA ALA A 389 -13.99 8.62 -18.29
C ALA A 389 -13.44 8.77 -16.86
N LEU A 390 -12.41 9.62 -16.67
CA LEU A 390 -11.90 9.95 -15.33
C LEU A 390 -12.97 10.65 -14.48
N ALA A 391 -13.68 11.64 -15.03
CA ALA A 391 -14.75 12.32 -14.31
C ALA A 391 -15.88 11.35 -13.89
N GLN A 392 -16.22 10.36 -14.73
CA GLN A 392 -17.18 9.31 -14.39
C GLN A 392 -16.66 8.38 -13.29
N ALA A 393 -15.38 8.02 -13.33
CA ALA A 393 -14.75 7.20 -12.29
C ALA A 393 -14.70 7.94 -10.94
N ASP A 394 -14.38 9.24 -10.94
CA ASP A 394 -14.36 10.07 -9.75
C ASP A 394 -15.77 10.22 -9.13
N ALA A 395 -16.80 10.39 -9.98
CA ALA A 395 -18.19 10.40 -9.51
C ALA A 395 -18.60 9.05 -8.89
N ALA A 396 -18.27 7.93 -9.53
CA ALA A 396 -18.55 6.60 -9.01
C ALA A 396 -17.80 6.31 -7.69
N LEU A 397 -16.57 6.79 -7.55
CA LEU A 397 -15.83 6.72 -6.29
C LEU A 397 -16.50 7.54 -5.20
N HIS A 398 -16.99 8.74 -5.52
CA HIS A 398 -17.73 9.58 -4.57
C HIS A 398 -19.01 8.87 -4.09
N ASP A 399 -19.80 8.30 -5.00
CA ASP A 399 -21.00 7.54 -4.65
C ASP A 399 -20.68 6.33 -3.78
N ALA A 400 -19.60 5.59 -4.11
CA ALA A 400 -19.15 4.46 -3.29
C ALA A 400 -18.69 4.91 -1.89
N THR A 401 -18.02 6.06 -1.76
CA THR A 401 -17.65 6.61 -0.45
C THR A 401 -18.87 6.97 0.39
N LEU A 402 -19.90 7.57 -0.22
CA LEU A 402 -21.15 7.88 0.47
C LEU A 402 -21.86 6.60 0.95
N GLN A 403 -21.92 5.56 0.10
CA GLN A 403 -22.48 4.27 0.49
C GLN A 403 -21.72 3.61 1.65
N ILE A 404 -20.38 3.70 1.66
CA ILE A 404 -19.57 3.20 2.78
C ILE A 404 -19.88 3.99 4.05
N GLU A 405 -20.03 5.31 3.98
CA GLU A 405 -20.39 6.14 5.12
C GLU A 405 -21.79 5.79 5.67
N GLU A 406 -22.77 5.58 4.80
CA GLU A 406 -24.12 5.13 5.16
C GLU A 406 -24.11 3.76 5.84
N LEU A 407 -23.38 2.78 5.26
CA LEU A 407 -23.21 1.45 5.87
C LEU A 407 -22.48 1.53 7.22
N HIS A 408 -21.52 2.44 7.36
CA HIS A 408 -20.81 2.63 8.62
C HIS A 408 -21.72 3.29 9.67
N ASN A 409 -22.58 4.24 9.28
CA ASN A 409 -23.57 4.85 10.16
C ASN A 409 -24.59 3.81 10.65
N THR A 410 -25.15 3.01 9.75
CA THR A 410 -26.10 1.94 10.10
C THR A 410 -25.46 0.87 10.99
N LEU A 411 -24.21 0.48 10.74
CA LEU A 411 -23.46 -0.41 11.63
C LEU A 411 -23.28 0.18 13.03
N ARG A 412 -22.99 1.49 13.15
CA ARG A 412 -22.88 2.16 14.45
C ARG A 412 -24.23 2.18 15.18
N GLU A 413 -25.33 2.43 14.48
CA GLU A 413 -26.67 2.37 15.06
C GLU A 413 -27.02 0.95 15.54
N GLU A 414 -26.73 -0.08 14.76
CA GLU A 414 -26.94 -1.48 15.15
C GLU A 414 -26.09 -1.87 16.37
N ARG A 415 -24.85 -1.38 16.46
CA ARG A 415 -24.01 -1.57 17.66
C ARG A 415 -24.62 -0.90 18.89
N LEU A 416 -25.10 0.34 18.76
CA LEU A 416 -25.78 1.03 19.86
C LEU A 416 -27.08 0.32 20.28
N ARG A 417 -27.86 -0.20 19.33
CA ARG A 417 -29.06 -1.02 19.60
C ARG A 417 -28.69 -2.31 20.33
N ALA A 418 -27.65 -3.01 19.89
CA ALA A 418 -27.19 -4.24 20.54
C ALA A 418 -26.65 -3.98 21.95
N GLU A 419 -25.89 -2.89 22.15
CA GLU A 419 -25.40 -2.47 23.47
C GLU A 419 -26.55 -2.16 24.42
N ALA A 420 -27.62 -1.50 23.94
CA ALA A 420 -28.82 -1.25 24.73
C ALA A 420 -29.52 -2.55 25.15
N VAL A 421 -29.70 -3.50 24.22
CA VAL A 421 -30.29 -4.81 24.53
C VAL A 421 -29.42 -5.60 25.53
N VAL A 422 -28.09 -5.56 25.40
CA VAL A 422 -27.18 -6.19 26.37
C VAL A 422 -27.29 -5.52 27.73
N ALA A 423 -27.46 -4.20 27.80
CA ALA A 423 -27.68 -3.49 29.06
C ALA A 423 -29.01 -3.89 29.71
N GLU A 424 -30.09 -4.01 28.93
CA GLU A 424 -31.39 -4.51 29.41
C GLU A 424 -31.28 -5.96 29.90
N MET A 425 -30.64 -6.85 29.15
CA MET A 425 -30.41 -8.24 29.58
C MET A 425 -29.58 -8.34 30.86
N LYS A 426 -28.56 -7.49 31.03
CA LYS A 426 -27.79 -7.42 32.28
C LYS A 426 -28.64 -6.90 33.44
N ALA A 427 -29.55 -5.97 33.19
CA ALA A 427 -30.47 -5.48 34.20
C ALA A 427 -31.45 -6.58 34.63
N THR A 428 -32.05 -7.31 33.69
CA THR A 428 -32.95 -8.43 34.00
C THR A 428 -32.23 -9.59 34.68
N GLN A 429 -30.98 -9.87 34.29
CA GLN A 429 -30.17 -10.88 34.97
C GLN A 429 -29.91 -10.50 36.44
N ARG A 430 -29.63 -9.21 36.73
CA ARG A 430 -29.45 -8.74 38.10
C ARG A 430 -30.73 -8.86 38.91
N THR A 431 -31.88 -8.44 38.36
CA THR A 431 -33.16 -8.56 39.08
C THR A 431 -33.51 -10.01 39.36
N MET A 432 -33.32 -10.92 38.39
CA MET A 432 -33.51 -12.35 38.59
C MET A 432 -32.56 -12.90 39.67
N GLN A 433 -31.31 -12.47 39.66
CA GLN A 433 -30.33 -12.89 40.68
C GLN A 433 -30.72 -12.39 42.07
N ASP A 434 -31.17 -11.14 42.20
CA ASP A 434 -31.66 -10.59 43.46
C ASP A 434 -32.90 -11.35 43.97
N GLU A 435 -33.81 -11.76 43.07
CA GLU A 435 -34.97 -12.60 43.38
C GLU A 435 -34.57 -14.01 43.84
N TYR A 436 -33.59 -14.63 43.17
CA TYR A 436 -33.06 -15.93 43.60
C TYR A 436 -32.36 -15.83 44.95
N ASP A 437 -31.54 -14.80 45.17
CA ASP A 437 -30.86 -14.57 46.45
C ASP A 437 -31.87 -14.29 47.57
N ALA A 438 -32.98 -13.61 47.28
CA ALA A 438 -34.09 -13.43 48.22
C ALA A 438 -34.76 -14.76 48.57
N ARG A 439 -35.02 -15.61 47.57
CA ARG A 439 -35.64 -16.92 47.77
C ARG A 439 -34.72 -17.90 48.50
N VAL A 440 -33.41 -17.83 48.27
CA VAL A 440 -32.42 -18.59 49.06
C VAL A 440 -32.47 -18.16 50.52
N ARG A 441 -32.48 -16.85 50.80
CA ARG A 441 -32.62 -16.32 52.16
C ARG A 441 -33.92 -16.74 52.83
N GLU A 442 -35.04 -16.75 52.11
CA GLU A 442 -36.33 -17.26 52.61
C GLU A 442 -36.26 -18.74 52.96
N LEU A 443 -35.66 -19.57 52.09
CA LEU A 443 -35.51 -21.01 52.34
C LEU A 443 -34.55 -21.30 53.50
N GLU A 444 -33.47 -20.54 53.63
CA GLU A 444 -32.56 -20.64 54.78
C GLU A 444 -33.30 -20.33 56.08
N HIS A 445 -34.12 -19.28 56.09
CA HIS A 445 -34.95 -18.94 57.25
C HIS A 445 -35.99 -20.04 57.56
N ASP A 446 -36.67 -20.58 56.54
CA ASP A 446 -37.62 -21.68 56.72
C ASP A 446 -36.93 -22.95 57.27
N CYS A 447 -35.69 -23.23 56.84
CA CYS A 447 -34.87 -24.30 57.39
C CYS A 447 -34.50 -24.06 58.85
N GLU A 448 -34.08 -22.85 59.23
CA GLU A 448 -33.80 -22.49 60.63
C GLU A 448 -35.05 -22.68 61.51
N VAL A 449 -36.22 -22.21 61.05
CA VAL A 449 -37.50 -22.39 61.75
C VAL A 449 -37.83 -23.88 61.88
N ALA A 450 -37.62 -24.67 60.83
CA ALA A 450 -37.84 -26.11 60.87
C ALA A 450 -36.91 -26.80 61.89
N ASP A 451 -35.62 -26.43 61.93
CA ASP A 451 -34.66 -26.95 62.90
C ASP A 451 -35.05 -26.58 64.35
N ASP A 452 -35.49 -25.34 64.59
CA ASP A 452 -36.04 -24.90 65.88
C ASP A 452 -37.29 -25.71 66.27
N THR A 453 -38.18 -26.00 65.32
CA THR A 453 -39.34 -26.86 65.60
C THR A 453 -38.94 -28.31 65.88
N ALA A 454 -37.95 -28.84 65.15
CA ALA A 454 -37.46 -30.19 65.32
C ALA A 454 -36.78 -30.36 66.69
N THR A 455 -35.94 -29.41 67.10
CA THR A 455 -35.31 -29.40 68.43
C THR A 455 -36.37 -29.28 69.54
N SER A 456 -37.40 -28.44 69.37
CA SER A 456 -38.52 -28.36 70.31
C SER A 456 -39.30 -29.68 70.42
N LEU A 457 -39.58 -30.35 69.29
CA LEU A 457 -40.25 -31.65 69.26
C LEU A 457 -39.38 -32.75 69.88
N GLN A 458 -38.07 -32.72 69.63
CA GLN A 458 -37.12 -33.64 70.23
C GLN A 458 -37.12 -33.50 71.76
N HIS A 459 -37.06 -32.26 72.28
CA HIS A 459 -37.13 -32.03 73.72
C HIS A 459 -38.47 -32.52 74.32
N LYS A 460 -39.60 -32.28 73.65
CA LYS A 460 -40.90 -32.81 74.08
C LYS A 460 -40.92 -34.34 74.07
N LEU A 461 -40.27 -34.98 73.09
CA LEU A 461 -40.18 -36.43 73.03
C LEU A 461 -39.32 -36.97 74.17
N GLU A 462 -38.19 -36.34 74.47
CA GLU A 462 -37.35 -36.66 75.63
C GLU A 462 -38.16 -36.57 76.94
N GLU A 463 -38.92 -35.49 77.15
CA GLU A 463 -39.82 -35.38 78.31
C GLU A 463 -40.87 -36.50 78.38
N ILE A 464 -41.45 -36.90 77.23
CA ILE A 464 -42.44 -37.98 77.19
C ILE A 464 -41.78 -39.32 77.52
N VAL A 465 -40.58 -39.58 77.00
CA VAL A 465 -39.80 -40.78 77.32
C VAL A 465 -39.50 -40.83 78.81
N GLU A 466 -39.05 -39.73 79.43
CA GLU A 466 -38.83 -39.67 80.89
C GLU A 466 -40.11 -39.95 81.69
N LYS A 467 -41.25 -39.39 81.27
CA LYS A 467 -42.56 -39.64 81.89
C LYS A 467 -42.96 -41.11 81.75
N LEU A 468 -42.69 -41.73 80.61
CA LEU A 468 -42.99 -43.14 80.33
C LEU A 468 -42.10 -44.06 81.19
N ASP A 469 -40.81 -43.76 81.29
CA ASP A 469 -39.86 -44.42 82.19
C ASP A 469 -40.33 -44.42 83.65
N ILE A 470 -40.84 -43.27 84.13
CA ILE A 470 -41.42 -43.16 85.48
C ILE A 470 -42.66 -44.05 85.62
N ALA A 471 -43.54 -44.06 84.60
CA ALA A 471 -44.73 -44.90 84.60
C ALA A 471 -44.40 -46.40 84.58
N GLU A 472 -43.41 -46.82 83.79
CA GLU A 472 -42.93 -48.20 83.75
C GLU A 472 -42.34 -48.62 85.09
N ARG A 473 -41.51 -47.79 85.74
CA ARG A 473 -40.99 -48.06 87.09
C ARG A 473 -42.11 -48.23 88.11
N ASN A 474 -43.15 -47.39 88.03
CA ASN A 474 -44.33 -47.49 88.91
C ASN A 474 -45.15 -48.77 88.66
N LEU A 475 -45.33 -49.16 87.39
CA LEU A 475 -46.00 -50.42 87.04
C LEU A 475 -45.21 -51.64 87.50
N GLN A 476 -43.88 -51.63 87.34
CA GLN A 476 -43.02 -52.70 87.85
C GLN A 476 -43.07 -52.80 89.38
N ALA A 477 -43.12 -51.67 90.10
CA ALA A 477 -43.28 -51.65 91.56
C ALA A 477 -44.62 -52.28 91.97
N ARG A 478 -45.74 -51.86 91.34
CA ARG A 478 -47.07 -52.45 91.59
C ARG A 478 -47.14 -53.93 91.21
N GLY A 479 -46.46 -54.33 90.13
CA GLY A 479 -46.35 -55.74 89.73
C GLY A 479 -45.65 -56.59 90.80
N LYS A 480 -44.57 -56.07 91.40
CA LYS A 480 -43.87 -56.73 92.52
C LYS A 480 -44.76 -56.83 93.76
N GLU A 481 -45.53 -55.79 94.08
CA GLU A 481 -46.51 -55.82 95.18
C GLU A 481 -47.61 -56.86 94.95
N PHE A 482 -48.13 -56.96 93.71
CA PHE A 482 -49.15 -57.94 93.34
C PHE A 482 -48.63 -59.38 93.40
N GLU A 483 -47.42 -59.64 92.90
CA GLU A 483 -46.80 -60.98 93.01
C GLU A 483 -46.54 -61.35 94.47
N ALA A 484 -46.14 -60.41 95.33
CA ALA A 484 -46.02 -60.64 96.77
C ALA A 484 -47.36 -61.02 97.41
N TYR A 485 -48.45 -60.33 97.07
CA TYR A 485 -49.80 -60.66 97.53
C TYR A 485 -50.26 -62.04 97.02
N LYS A 486 -49.97 -62.37 95.77
CA LYS A 486 -50.28 -63.69 95.18
C LYS A 486 -49.53 -64.82 95.88
N MET A 487 -48.25 -64.61 96.21
CA MET A 487 -47.46 -65.58 96.98
C MET A 487 -47.99 -65.74 98.41
N GLN A 488 -48.44 -64.67 99.04
CA GLN A 488 -49.06 -64.71 100.37
C GLN A 488 -50.38 -65.49 100.36
N THR A 489 -51.27 -65.23 99.40
CA THR A 489 -52.55 -65.94 99.26
C THR A 489 -52.37 -67.41 98.89
N ALA A 490 -51.39 -67.74 98.05
CA ALA A 490 -51.03 -69.13 97.73
C ALA A 490 -50.50 -69.88 98.97
N ALA A 491 -49.68 -69.23 99.81
CA ALA A 491 -49.20 -69.80 101.05
C ALA A 491 -50.33 -70.06 102.07
N GLU A 492 -51.30 -69.14 102.16
CA GLU A 492 -52.50 -69.31 103.00
C GLU A 492 -53.38 -70.49 102.52
N GLN A 493 -53.56 -70.65 101.21
CA GLN A 493 -54.29 -71.80 100.64
C GLN A 493 -53.56 -73.13 100.83
N ALA A 494 -52.23 -73.16 100.71
CA ALA A 494 -51.42 -74.34 100.99
C ALA A 494 -51.52 -74.76 102.48
N ALA A 495 -51.53 -73.79 103.40
CA ALA A 495 -51.72 -74.06 104.83
C ALA A 495 -53.13 -74.60 105.15
N ALA A 496 -54.16 -74.12 104.44
CA ALA A 496 -55.53 -74.62 104.60
C ALA A 496 -55.70 -76.05 104.07
N THR A 497 -55.13 -76.36 102.91
CA THR A 497 -55.18 -77.71 102.32
C THR A 497 -54.43 -78.76 103.14
N ALA A 498 -53.31 -78.39 103.77
CA ALA A 498 -52.60 -79.26 104.71
C ALA A 498 -53.48 -79.63 105.93
N ARG A 499 -54.22 -78.67 106.49
CA ARG A 499 -55.15 -78.92 107.62
C ARG A 499 -56.28 -79.88 107.22
N TYR A 500 -56.85 -79.73 106.04
CA TYR A 500 -57.85 -80.67 105.52
C TYR A 500 -57.27 -82.08 105.28
N GLY A 501 -56.00 -82.17 104.87
CA GLY A 501 -55.28 -83.45 104.75
C GLY A 501 -55.14 -84.18 106.07
N ASP A 502 -54.77 -83.48 107.14
CA ASP A 502 -54.62 -84.05 108.49
C ASP A 502 -55.97 -84.53 109.06
N ASP A 503 -57.06 -83.80 108.80
CA ASP A 503 -58.40 -84.19 109.26
C ASP A 503 -58.92 -85.44 108.52
N LEU A 504 -58.64 -85.58 107.22
CA LEU A 504 -58.97 -86.79 106.46
C LEU A 504 -58.17 -88.02 106.90
N GLN A 505 -56.91 -87.84 107.33
CA GLN A 505 -56.11 -88.93 107.89
C GLN A 505 -56.66 -89.42 109.24
N ARG A 506 -57.15 -88.52 110.11
CA ARG A 506 -57.82 -88.92 111.36
C ARG A 506 -59.11 -89.71 111.10
N VAL A 507 -59.90 -89.33 110.09
CA VAL A 507 -61.13 -90.06 109.72
C VAL A 507 -60.82 -91.45 109.16
N ARG A 508 -59.74 -91.60 108.38
CA ARG A 508 -59.29 -92.91 107.87
C ARG A 508 -58.86 -93.87 108.98
N ALA A 509 -58.15 -93.39 109.99
CA ALA A 509 -57.71 -94.21 111.13
C ALA A 509 -58.91 -94.80 111.91
N VAL A 510 -59.98 -94.02 112.10
CA VAL A 510 -61.21 -94.48 112.76
C VAL A 510 -61.95 -95.54 111.94
N MET A 511 -62.01 -95.41 110.61
CA MET A 511 -62.66 -96.42 109.76
C MET A 511 -61.86 -97.73 109.64
N GLU A 512 -60.53 -97.69 109.78
CA GLU A 512 -59.70 -98.91 109.76
C GLU A 512 -59.85 -99.75 111.04
N GLU A 513 -60.05 -99.12 112.20
CA GLU A 513 -60.38 -99.82 113.44
C GLU A 513 -61.74 -100.55 113.34
N GLU A 514 -62.76 -99.91 112.76
CA GLU A 514 -64.10 -100.52 112.57
C GLU A 514 -64.07 -101.72 111.60
N LEU A 515 -63.25 -101.66 110.54
CA LEU A 515 -63.09 -102.77 109.58
C LEU A 515 -62.34 -103.98 110.15
N SER A 516 -61.46 -103.78 111.14
CA SER A 516 -60.77 -104.88 111.82
C SER A 516 -61.69 -105.69 112.76
N SER A 517 -62.65 -105.01 113.40
CA SER A 517 -63.70 -105.61 114.24
C SER A 517 -64.64 -106.52 113.43
N LEU A 518 -65.07 -106.07 112.24
CA LEU A 518 -66.02 -106.80 111.38
C LEU A 518 -65.42 -108.05 110.71
N ARG A 519 -64.09 -108.11 110.51
CA ARG A 519 -63.41 -109.29 109.91
C ARG A 519 -63.30 -110.46 110.89
N SER A 520 -63.17 -110.21 112.19
CA SER A 520 -63.14 -111.26 113.22
C SER A 520 -64.49 -111.99 113.40
N GLN A 521 -65.60 -111.36 113.03
CA GLN A 521 -66.95 -111.92 113.12
C GLN A 521 -67.35 -112.75 111.89
N LEU A 522 -66.62 -112.62 110.76
CA LEU A 522 -66.88 -113.30 109.50
C LEU A 522 -66.20 -114.68 109.40
N ASP A 523 -65.03 -114.85 110.02
CA ASP A 523 -64.28 -116.13 110.02
C ASP A 523 -64.97 -117.24 110.85
N GLY A 524 -65.79 -116.88 111.85
CA GLY A 524 -66.60 -117.83 112.63
C GLY A 524 -67.86 -118.34 111.93
N ALA A 525 -68.34 -117.67 110.87
CA ALA A 525 -69.59 -118.01 110.17
C ALA A 525 -69.37 -118.84 108.88
N GLN A 526 -68.15 -118.88 108.34
CA GLN A 526 -67.83 -119.53 107.06
C GLN A 526 -67.54 -121.05 107.16
N GLU A 527 -67.33 -121.62 108.35
CA GLU A 527 -67.15 -123.07 108.53
C GLU A 527 -68.47 -123.86 108.53
N ALA A 528 -69.62 -123.22 108.77
CA ALA A 528 -70.94 -123.87 108.82
C ALA A 528 -71.65 -123.99 107.45
N ALA A 529 -71.26 -123.22 106.43
CA ALA A 529 -71.98 -123.11 105.16
C ALA A 529 -71.54 -124.12 104.07
N ARG A 530 -70.49 -124.91 104.30
CA ARG A 530 -69.98 -125.93 103.35
C ARG A 530 -70.77 -127.25 103.34
N ALA A 531 -71.89 -127.36 104.08
CA ALA A 531 -72.63 -128.61 104.25
C ALA A 531 -73.98 -128.74 103.49
N ALA A 532 -74.49 -127.72 102.78
CA ALA A 532 -75.87 -127.76 102.25
C ALA A 532 -76.05 -127.59 100.72
N VAL A 533 -74.98 -127.56 99.92
CA VAL A 533 -75.04 -127.38 98.44
C VAL A 533 -75.09 -128.74 97.70
N ARG A 534 -75.98 -129.65 98.09
CA ARG A 534 -76.10 -130.98 97.43
C ARG A 534 -77.51 -131.42 97.01
N GLU A 535 -78.54 -130.57 96.91
CA GLU A 535 -79.91 -131.10 96.69
C GLU A 535 -80.89 -130.40 95.71
N SER A 536 -80.53 -129.58 94.71
CA SER A 536 -81.61 -129.05 93.82
C SER A 536 -81.32 -128.73 92.34
N GLU A 537 -80.51 -129.53 91.64
CA GLU A 537 -80.17 -129.33 90.21
C GLU A 537 -80.98 -130.13 89.16
N GLU A 538 -82.20 -130.65 89.38
CA GLU A 538 -82.73 -131.68 88.44
C GLU A 538 -83.99 -131.49 87.55
N THR A 539 -84.79 -130.41 87.53
CA THR A 539 -85.98 -130.41 86.62
C THR A 539 -86.45 -129.07 86.04
N ALA A 540 -85.73 -128.44 85.09
CA ALA A 540 -86.30 -127.31 84.32
C ALA A 540 -85.71 -127.09 82.90
N ALA A 541 -85.05 -128.07 82.28
CA ALA A 541 -84.14 -127.81 81.14
C ALA A 541 -84.51 -128.37 79.75
N ARG A 542 -85.74 -128.84 79.40
CA ARG A 542 -85.91 -129.54 78.10
C ARG A 542 -87.17 -129.34 77.21
N GLU A 543 -87.86 -128.19 77.17
CA GLU A 543 -89.00 -128.04 76.21
C GLU A 543 -89.12 -126.79 75.30
N ASN A 544 -88.26 -125.75 75.34
CA ASN A 544 -88.51 -124.50 74.58
C ASN A 544 -87.50 -124.07 73.48
N ALA A 545 -86.58 -124.94 73.02
CA ALA A 545 -85.48 -124.51 72.15
C ALA A 545 -85.71 -124.63 70.61
N ALA A 546 -86.89 -125.02 70.10
CA ALA A 546 -87.06 -125.30 68.65
C ALA A 546 -88.01 -124.36 67.87
N LEU A 547 -88.61 -123.32 68.47
CA LEU A 547 -89.59 -122.44 67.79
C LEU A 547 -89.13 -120.98 67.54
N VAL A 548 -87.90 -120.61 67.93
CA VAL A 548 -87.40 -119.21 67.84
C VAL A 548 -86.53 -118.94 66.61
N GLU A 549 -85.88 -119.95 66.02
CA GLU A 549 -84.91 -119.75 64.93
C GLU A 549 -85.56 -119.43 63.56
N HIS A 550 -86.81 -119.84 63.31
CA HIS A 550 -87.49 -119.56 62.03
C HIS A 550 -88.03 -118.11 61.92
N ARG A 551 -88.16 -117.37 63.02
CA ARG A 551 -88.68 -115.98 63.02
C ARG A 551 -87.60 -114.90 62.92
N ALA A 552 -86.31 -115.25 63.10
CA ALA A 552 -85.20 -114.31 62.97
C ALA A 552 -84.83 -114.06 61.50
N VAL A 553 -84.78 -115.11 60.66
CA VAL A 553 -84.35 -115.04 59.26
C VAL A 553 -85.31 -114.22 58.36
N GLN A 554 -86.59 -114.11 58.73
CA GLN A 554 -87.58 -113.37 57.94
C GLN A 554 -87.51 -111.84 58.15
N LYS A 555 -86.89 -111.35 59.23
CA LYS A 555 -86.73 -109.91 59.52
C LYS A 555 -85.48 -109.32 58.86
N ASP A 556 -84.44 -110.12 58.64
CA ASP A 556 -83.21 -109.67 57.99
C ASP A 556 -83.38 -109.45 56.48
N LEU A 557 -84.32 -110.16 55.84
CA LEU A 557 -84.64 -109.98 54.42
C LEU A 557 -85.41 -108.68 54.11
N THR A 558 -86.26 -108.20 55.01
CA THR A 558 -86.99 -106.93 54.84
C THR A 558 -86.10 -105.71 55.08
N HIS A 559 -85.14 -105.82 56.00
CA HIS A 559 -84.19 -104.74 56.31
C HIS A 559 -83.25 -104.43 55.12
N MET A 560 -82.75 -105.47 54.43
CA MET A 560 -81.88 -105.31 53.25
C MET A 560 -82.61 -104.71 52.02
N GLN A 561 -83.94 -104.84 51.93
CA GLN A 561 -84.73 -104.25 50.84
C GLN A 561 -84.90 -102.73 51.01
N GLU A 562 -85.12 -102.27 52.25
CA GLU A 562 -85.25 -100.83 52.58
C GLU A 562 -83.91 -100.07 52.37
N GLU A 563 -82.78 -100.70 52.65
CA GLU A 563 -81.44 -100.11 52.41
C GLU A 563 -81.13 -99.93 50.92
N LEU A 564 -81.55 -100.87 50.07
CA LEU A 564 -81.38 -100.77 48.62
C LEU A 564 -82.24 -99.66 48.00
N GLU A 565 -83.43 -99.39 48.53
CA GLU A 565 -84.27 -98.28 48.09
C GLU A 565 -83.71 -96.93 48.53
N ARG A 566 -83.15 -96.85 49.74
CA ARG A 566 -82.49 -95.64 50.26
C ARG A 566 -81.23 -95.30 49.45
N LEU A 567 -80.42 -96.28 49.07
CA LEU A 567 -79.24 -96.08 48.20
C LEU A 567 -79.62 -95.66 46.77
N ARG A 568 -80.76 -96.13 46.24
CA ARG A 568 -81.28 -95.68 44.94
C ARG A 568 -81.77 -94.23 44.96
N GLY A 569 -82.31 -93.76 46.10
CA GLY A 569 -82.66 -92.35 46.29
C GLY A 569 -81.43 -91.43 46.25
N GLN A 570 -80.38 -91.78 47.00
CA GLN A 570 -79.12 -91.02 47.06
C GLN A 570 -78.39 -90.95 45.71
N TYR A 571 -78.46 -92.03 44.90
CA TYR A 571 -77.88 -92.03 43.57
C TYR A 571 -78.61 -91.07 42.61
N LYS A 572 -79.94 -90.95 42.70
CA LYS A 572 -80.71 -90.00 41.88
C LYS A 572 -80.38 -88.55 42.23
N GLU A 573 -80.30 -88.22 43.52
CA GLU A 573 -79.92 -86.89 43.99
C GLU A 573 -78.50 -86.50 43.53
N ALA A 574 -77.54 -87.43 43.57
CA ALA A 574 -76.18 -87.20 43.07
C ALA A 574 -76.14 -86.97 41.55
N VAL A 575 -76.99 -87.65 40.77
CA VAL A 575 -77.10 -87.43 39.32
C VAL A 575 -77.72 -86.07 39.00
N GLU A 576 -78.73 -85.62 39.75
CA GLU A 576 -79.33 -84.30 39.58
C GLU A 576 -78.35 -83.16 39.93
N GLN A 577 -77.56 -83.32 41.00
CA GLN A 577 -76.51 -82.36 41.35
C GLN A 577 -75.42 -82.28 40.26
N ARG A 578 -75.04 -83.41 39.68
CA ARG A 578 -74.10 -83.45 38.56
C ARG A 578 -74.66 -82.77 37.31
N GLN A 579 -75.95 -82.92 37.02
CA GLN A 579 -76.59 -82.24 35.89
C GLN A 579 -76.67 -80.72 36.10
N ARG A 580 -76.93 -80.25 37.33
CA ARG A 580 -76.90 -78.81 37.65
C ARG A 580 -75.50 -78.21 37.49
N ALA A 581 -74.47 -78.90 38.01
CA ALA A 581 -73.08 -78.47 37.83
C ALA A 581 -72.63 -78.49 36.36
N GLN A 582 -73.14 -79.43 35.55
CA GLN A 582 -72.87 -79.49 34.11
C GLN A 582 -73.47 -78.29 33.37
N VAL A 583 -74.71 -77.91 33.70
CA VAL A 583 -75.39 -76.73 33.11
C VAL A 583 -74.69 -75.43 33.52
N GLU A 584 -74.24 -75.30 34.76
CA GLU A 584 -73.44 -74.15 35.21
C GLU A 584 -72.08 -74.07 34.49
N ALA A 585 -71.41 -75.20 34.28
CA ALA A 585 -70.17 -75.26 33.51
C ALA A 585 -70.36 -74.91 32.03
N ASP A 586 -71.51 -75.25 31.44
CA ASP A 586 -71.86 -74.87 30.07
C ASP A 586 -72.25 -73.39 29.96
N GLN A 587 -72.90 -72.81 30.97
CA GLN A 587 -73.18 -71.36 31.06
C GLN A 587 -71.89 -70.53 31.23
N LEU A 588 -70.92 -71.00 32.01
CA LEU A 588 -69.60 -70.36 32.12
C LEU A 588 -68.78 -70.47 30.82
N ARG A 589 -68.93 -71.57 30.07
CA ARG A 589 -68.33 -71.69 28.73
C ARG A 589 -68.97 -70.73 27.73
N ALA A 590 -70.28 -70.49 27.78
CA ALA A 590 -70.94 -69.50 26.94
C ALA A 590 -70.50 -68.05 27.28
N ALA A 591 -70.32 -67.72 28.57
CA ALA A 591 -69.80 -66.41 29.01
C ALA A 591 -68.33 -66.16 28.60
N SER A 592 -67.53 -67.22 28.36
CA SER A 592 -66.13 -67.09 27.92
C SER A 592 -65.95 -66.65 26.45
N GLY A 593 -67.03 -66.61 25.66
CA GLY A 593 -66.99 -66.17 24.25
C GLY A 593 -66.57 -64.72 24.05
N GLU A 594 -66.90 -63.84 25.02
CA GLU A 594 -66.53 -62.42 25.03
C GLU A 594 -65.03 -62.19 25.29
N GLY A 595 -64.35 -63.13 25.96
CA GLY A 595 -62.90 -63.11 26.11
C GLY A 595 -62.16 -63.40 24.79
N SER A 596 -62.77 -64.17 23.88
CA SER A 596 -62.15 -64.51 22.59
C SER A 596 -62.23 -63.36 21.58
N THR A 597 -63.30 -62.56 21.60
CA THR A 597 -63.44 -61.38 20.74
C THR A 597 -62.49 -60.26 21.20
N LEU A 598 -62.37 -60.02 22.50
CA LEU A 598 -61.39 -59.09 23.06
C LEU A 598 -59.95 -59.53 22.74
N ALA A 599 -59.63 -60.83 22.85
CA ALA A 599 -58.30 -61.34 22.49
C ALA A 599 -57.98 -61.17 21.00
N GLN A 600 -58.96 -61.37 20.11
CA GLN A 600 -58.78 -61.13 18.67
C GLN A 600 -58.64 -59.64 18.34
N GLU A 601 -59.36 -58.76 19.03
CA GLU A 601 -59.22 -57.31 18.88
C GLU A 601 -57.87 -56.80 19.40
N LEU A 602 -57.41 -57.32 20.55
CA LEU A 602 -56.07 -57.07 21.07
C LEU A 602 -54.99 -57.58 20.11
N GLN A 603 -55.16 -58.77 19.52
CA GLN A 603 -54.23 -59.29 18.51
C GLN A 603 -54.19 -58.42 17.25
N ARG A 604 -55.33 -57.90 16.79
CA ARG A 604 -55.39 -56.95 15.67
C ARG A 604 -54.71 -55.62 16.02
N ARG A 605 -54.86 -55.13 17.25
CA ARG A 605 -54.15 -53.94 17.76
C ARG A 605 -52.65 -54.17 17.85
N CYS A 606 -52.20 -55.33 18.35
CA CYS A 606 -50.78 -55.68 18.36
C CYS A 606 -50.21 -55.72 16.94
N ASN A 607 -50.90 -56.37 16.00
CA ASN A 607 -50.47 -56.41 14.60
C ASN A 607 -50.45 -55.02 13.93
N ALA A 608 -51.35 -54.11 14.31
CA ALA A 608 -51.35 -52.72 13.84
C ALA A 608 -50.15 -51.94 14.41
N LEU A 609 -49.90 -52.07 15.71
CA LEU A 609 -48.74 -51.47 16.37
C LEU A 609 -47.41 -52.03 15.82
N ASP A 610 -47.34 -53.31 15.48
CA ASP A 610 -46.15 -53.91 14.86
C ASP A 610 -45.91 -53.36 13.44
N LYS A 611 -46.97 -53.07 12.68
CA LYS A 611 -46.86 -52.39 11.38
C LYS A 611 -46.40 -50.95 11.55
N GLU A 612 -47.01 -50.19 12.46
CA GLU A 612 -46.58 -48.82 12.76
C GLU A 612 -45.12 -48.78 13.23
N LYS A 613 -44.70 -49.75 14.06
CA LYS A 613 -43.31 -49.89 14.50
C LYS A 613 -42.37 -50.20 13.33
N ALA A 614 -42.77 -51.07 12.40
CA ALA A 614 -41.97 -51.37 11.21
C ALA A 614 -41.88 -50.17 10.26
N GLU A 615 -42.96 -49.42 10.09
CA GLU A 615 -43.00 -48.18 9.29
C GLU A 615 -42.11 -47.10 9.92
N LEU A 616 -42.21 -46.88 11.23
CA LEU A 616 -41.34 -45.95 11.96
C LEU A 616 -39.87 -46.38 11.91
N ALA A 617 -39.57 -47.68 12.01
CA ALA A 617 -38.21 -48.19 11.86
C ALA A 617 -37.66 -47.95 10.44
N ALA A 618 -38.49 -48.11 9.40
CA ALA A 618 -38.11 -47.81 8.02
C ALA A 618 -37.88 -46.31 7.79
N VAL A 619 -38.75 -45.45 8.35
CA VAL A 619 -38.57 -43.99 8.30
C VAL A 619 -37.29 -43.57 9.01
N LEU A 620 -37.01 -44.13 10.19
CA LEU A 620 -35.80 -43.84 10.95
C LEU A 620 -34.53 -44.32 10.21
N ALA A 621 -34.58 -45.49 9.55
CA ALA A 621 -33.48 -45.96 8.71
C ALA A 621 -33.24 -45.04 7.49
N ASN A 622 -34.30 -44.53 6.87
CA ASN A 622 -34.22 -43.58 5.77
C ASN A 622 -33.71 -42.20 6.21
N GLU A 623 -34.08 -41.73 7.41
CA GLU A 623 -33.53 -40.50 7.97
C GLU A 623 -32.05 -40.64 8.32
N LYS A 624 -31.65 -41.77 8.91
CA LYS A 624 -30.22 -42.07 9.18
C LYS A 624 -29.40 -42.09 7.90
N SER A 625 -29.85 -42.78 6.86
CA SER A 625 -29.12 -42.80 5.58
C SER A 625 -29.05 -41.41 4.93
N ARG A 626 -30.12 -40.60 5.03
CA ARG A 626 -30.12 -39.21 4.56
C ARG A 626 -29.16 -38.33 5.36
N GLN A 627 -29.07 -38.52 6.69
CA GLN A 627 -28.11 -37.81 7.53
C GLN A 627 -26.68 -38.23 7.19
N GLU A 628 -26.41 -39.53 7.05
CA GLU A 628 -25.09 -40.05 6.64
C GLU A 628 -24.65 -39.48 5.29
N GLN A 629 -25.57 -39.41 4.31
CA GLN A 629 -25.31 -38.76 3.02
C GLN A 629 -24.99 -37.27 3.18
N ARG A 630 -25.75 -36.53 3.99
CA ARG A 630 -25.49 -35.11 4.29
C ARG A 630 -24.14 -34.91 4.98
N TYR A 631 -23.79 -35.79 5.93
CA TYR A 631 -22.48 -35.76 6.58
C TYR A 631 -21.36 -36.07 5.60
N ALA A 632 -21.54 -37.05 4.71
CA ALA A 632 -20.56 -37.38 3.68
C ALA A 632 -20.34 -36.21 2.70
N THR A 633 -21.41 -35.54 2.26
CA THR A 633 -21.31 -34.35 1.39
C THR A 633 -20.64 -33.19 2.11
N LEU A 634 -21.08 -32.85 3.33
CA LEU A 634 -20.48 -31.78 4.13
C LEU A 634 -19.00 -32.03 4.42
N HIS A 635 -18.62 -33.28 4.68
CA HIS A 635 -17.23 -33.66 4.92
C HIS A 635 -16.39 -33.62 3.64
N ALA A 636 -16.96 -33.96 2.48
CA ALA A 636 -16.30 -33.79 1.18
C ALA A 636 -16.08 -32.30 0.86
N ASP A 637 -17.09 -31.46 1.08
CA ASP A 637 -17.01 -30.01 0.88
C ASP A 637 -16.01 -29.37 1.84
N TRP A 638 -15.99 -29.80 3.10
CA TRP A 638 -14.98 -29.38 4.08
C TRP A 638 -13.57 -29.73 3.62
N LYS A 639 -13.31 -30.97 3.17
CA LYS A 639 -12.00 -31.37 2.62
C LYS A 639 -11.63 -30.59 1.35
N ALA A 640 -12.59 -30.28 0.48
CA ALA A 640 -12.35 -29.46 -0.69
C ALA A 640 -11.97 -28.03 -0.30
N SER A 641 -12.67 -27.45 0.68
CA SER A 641 -12.35 -26.13 1.23
C SER A 641 -10.98 -26.08 1.92
N GLU A 642 -10.56 -27.17 2.56
CA GLU A 642 -9.26 -27.28 3.22
C GLU A 642 -8.13 -27.34 2.18
N LYS A 643 -8.32 -28.11 1.09
CA LYS A 643 -7.40 -28.11 -0.05
C LYS A 643 -7.30 -26.73 -0.72
N ALA A 644 -8.42 -26.04 -0.91
CA ALA A 644 -8.43 -24.68 -1.46
C ALA A 644 -7.70 -23.70 -0.54
N ARG A 645 -7.92 -23.78 0.78
CA ARG A 645 -7.16 -23.00 1.77
C ARG A 645 -5.66 -23.28 1.71
N ALA A 646 -5.25 -24.55 1.56
CA ALA A 646 -3.85 -24.91 1.43
C ALA A 646 -3.21 -24.31 0.16
N LEU A 647 -3.90 -24.35 -0.99
CA LEU A 647 -3.43 -23.73 -2.22
C LEU A 647 -3.27 -22.21 -2.07
N ILE A 648 -4.26 -21.53 -1.49
CA ILE A 648 -4.18 -20.09 -1.21
C ILE A 648 -3.01 -19.78 -0.27
N HIS A 649 -2.75 -20.61 0.75
CA HIS A 649 -1.59 -20.42 1.62
C HIS A 649 -0.25 -20.55 0.88
N GLU A 650 -0.13 -21.49 -0.06
CA GLU A 650 1.06 -21.60 -0.91
C GLU A 650 1.19 -20.40 -1.87
N GLU A 651 0.10 -19.94 -2.47
CA GLU A 651 0.08 -18.70 -3.28
C GLU A 651 0.51 -17.48 -2.45
N VAL A 652 0.02 -17.34 -1.21
CA VAL A 652 0.43 -16.25 -0.31
C VAL A 652 1.91 -16.38 0.06
N LYS A 653 2.43 -17.59 0.28
CA LYS A 653 3.87 -17.80 0.52
C LYS A 653 4.70 -17.38 -0.68
N THR A 654 4.33 -17.79 -1.89
CA THR A 654 5.05 -17.42 -3.13
C THR A 654 4.97 -15.91 -3.42
N LEU A 655 3.85 -15.27 -3.12
CA LEU A 655 3.74 -13.81 -3.22
C LEU A 655 4.60 -13.11 -2.18
N ARG A 656 4.67 -13.60 -0.94
CA ARG A 656 5.56 -13.05 0.10
C ARG A 656 7.03 -13.18 -0.29
N THR A 657 7.45 -14.33 -0.84
CA THR A 657 8.84 -14.50 -1.31
C THR A 657 9.13 -13.56 -2.48
N ARG A 658 8.19 -13.41 -3.42
CA ARG A 658 8.34 -12.47 -4.54
C ARG A 658 8.40 -11.01 -4.10
N CYS A 659 7.60 -10.60 -3.10
CA CYS A 659 7.69 -9.27 -2.51
C CYS A 659 9.05 -9.06 -1.85
N ALA A 660 9.55 -10.02 -1.08
CA ALA A 660 10.88 -9.94 -0.47
C ALA A 660 12.00 -9.87 -1.53
N GLU A 661 11.88 -10.60 -2.65
CA GLU A 661 12.80 -10.51 -3.78
C GLU A 661 12.79 -9.12 -4.44
N VAL A 662 11.61 -8.54 -4.64
CA VAL A 662 11.46 -7.17 -5.19
C VAL A 662 12.00 -6.13 -4.23
N GLU A 663 11.76 -6.26 -2.93
CA GLU A 663 12.34 -5.38 -1.90
C GLU A 663 13.87 -5.49 -1.90
N ASN A 664 14.43 -6.70 -1.98
CA ASN A 664 15.88 -6.90 -2.08
C ASN A 664 16.47 -6.30 -3.35
N ALA A 665 15.78 -6.42 -4.50
CA ALA A 665 16.19 -5.80 -5.75
C ALA A 665 16.20 -4.27 -5.63
N ARG A 666 15.15 -3.68 -5.05
CA ARG A 666 15.08 -2.24 -4.79
C ARG A 666 16.18 -1.77 -3.83
N MET A 667 16.45 -2.51 -2.76
CA MET A 667 17.55 -2.19 -1.85
C MET A 667 18.92 -2.29 -2.54
N ALA A 668 19.08 -3.17 -3.54
CA ALA A 668 20.29 -3.25 -4.35
C ALA A 668 20.42 -2.06 -5.32
N GLU A 669 19.31 -1.63 -5.95
CA GLU A 669 19.27 -0.41 -6.77
C GLU A 669 19.56 0.84 -5.93
N ASP A 670 19.00 0.96 -4.73
CA ASP A 670 19.28 2.06 -3.80
C ASP A 670 20.77 2.10 -3.40
N ARG A 671 21.41 0.94 -3.19
CA ARG A 671 22.87 0.88 -2.98
C ARG A 671 23.65 1.31 -4.21
N GLN A 672 23.28 0.86 -5.40
CA GLN A 672 23.94 1.26 -6.65
C GLN A 672 23.81 2.76 -6.93
N THR A 673 22.65 3.36 -6.63
CA THR A 673 22.46 4.81 -6.77
C THR A 673 23.30 5.58 -5.75
N GLN A 674 23.38 5.12 -4.50
CA GLN A 674 24.28 5.69 -3.49
C GLN A 674 25.75 5.61 -3.93
N ASP A 675 26.21 4.46 -4.44
CA ASP A 675 27.58 4.30 -4.95
C ASP A 675 27.84 5.24 -6.14
N LYS A 676 26.89 5.37 -7.06
CA LYS A 676 26.97 6.31 -8.18
C LYS A 676 27.05 7.76 -7.70
N GLU A 677 26.25 8.16 -6.72
CA GLU A 677 26.34 9.49 -6.12
C GLU A 677 27.66 9.73 -5.41
N GLN A 678 28.19 8.75 -4.67
CA GLN A 678 29.51 8.84 -4.05
C GLN A 678 30.59 9.03 -5.10
N LEU A 679 30.58 8.23 -6.17
CA LEU A 679 31.51 8.39 -7.30
C LEU A 679 31.37 9.76 -7.98
N MET A 680 30.15 10.29 -8.14
CA MET A 680 29.94 11.64 -8.67
C MET A 680 30.52 12.72 -7.74
N ARG A 681 30.31 12.61 -6.42
CA ARG A 681 30.89 13.54 -5.44
C ARG A 681 32.42 13.49 -5.46
N GLU A 682 33.01 12.30 -5.55
CA GLU A 682 34.46 12.14 -5.69
C GLU A 682 34.98 12.69 -7.02
N ASN A 683 34.24 12.50 -8.11
CA ASN A 683 34.59 13.03 -9.42
C ASN A 683 34.57 14.57 -9.44
N ILE A 684 33.57 15.20 -8.80
CA ILE A 684 33.50 16.65 -8.62
C ILE A 684 34.70 17.12 -7.77
N ARG A 685 34.98 16.45 -6.65
CA ARG A 685 36.13 16.76 -5.80
C ARG A 685 37.46 16.65 -6.55
N LEU A 686 37.63 15.65 -7.40
CA LEU A 686 38.81 15.49 -8.25
C LEU A 686 38.90 16.59 -9.31
N HIS A 687 37.77 17.02 -9.90
CA HIS A 687 37.74 18.16 -10.81
C HIS A 687 38.13 19.47 -10.11
N GLU A 688 37.67 19.70 -8.89
CA GLU A 688 38.07 20.85 -8.08
C GLU A 688 39.57 20.84 -7.79
N GLN A 689 40.12 19.67 -7.40
CA GLN A 689 41.56 19.51 -7.21
C GLN A 689 42.34 19.75 -8.50
N TYR A 690 41.86 19.25 -9.63
CA TYR A 690 42.47 19.49 -10.92
C TYR A 690 42.47 20.98 -11.32
N GLN A 691 41.36 21.69 -11.06
CA GLN A 691 41.28 23.14 -11.27
C GLN A 691 42.23 23.92 -10.35
N LEU A 692 42.39 23.50 -9.09
CA LEU A 692 43.37 24.10 -8.18
C LEU A 692 44.80 23.92 -8.71
N ILE A 693 45.16 22.71 -9.15
CA ILE A 693 46.46 22.43 -9.76
C ILE A 693 46.66 23.28 -11.03
N GLN A 694 45.62 23.46 -11.85
CA GLN A 694 45.70 24.34 -13.02
C GLN A 694 45.96 25.80 -12.63
N LYS A 695 45.30 26.31 -11.58
CA LYS A 695 45.50 27.66 -11.05
C LYS A 695 46.91 27.84 -10.49
N GLU A 696 47.43 26.84 -9.77
CA GLU A 696 48.81 26.81 -9.30
C GLU A 696 49.79 26.81 -10.48
N CYS A 697 49.55 25.99 -11.51
CA CYS A 697 50.36 25.96 -12.72
C CYS A 697 50.33 27.28 -13.50
N THR A 698 49.20 28.01 -13.51
CA THR A 698 49.15 29.37 -14.07
C THR A 698 49.92 30.36 -13.21
N GLY A 699 49.77 30.30 -11.88
CA GLY A 699 50.51 31.15 -10.94
C GLY A 699 52.02 30.97 -11.07
N LEU A 700 52.51 29.73 -11.07
CA LEU A 700 53.92 29.41 -11.27
C LEU A 700 54.44 29.91 -12.64
N ARG A 701 53.62 29.83 -13.70
CA ARG A 701 53.99 30.38 -15.01
C ARG A 701 54.10 31.90 -15.00
N GLU A 702 53.23 32.59 -14.27
CA GLU A 702 53.29 34.04 -14.08
C GLU A 702 54.48 34.47 -13.22
N GLU A 703 54.76 33.75 -12.13
CA GLU A 703 55.95 33.96 -11.31
C GLU A 703 57.24 33.79 -12.13
N VAL A 704 57.33 32.75 -12.96
CA VAL A 704 58.48 32.55 -13.87
C VAL A 704 58.57 33.70 -14.90
N LYS A 705 57.45 34.20 -15.42
CA LYS A 705 57.46 35.38 -16.30
C LYS A 705 57.95 36.64 -15.59
N ALA A 706 57.49 36.88 -14.35
CA ALA A 706 57.92 38.00 -13.53
C ALA A 706 59.42 37.93 -13.22
N LEU A 707 59.94 36.74 -12.87
CA LEU A 707 61.37 36.50 -12.67
C LEU A 707 62.19 36.78 -13.94
N LYS A 708 61.71 36.35 -15.12
CA LYS A 708 62.36 36.66 -16.40
C LYS A 708 62.37 38.16 -16.68
N GLN A 709 61.28 38.87 -16.44
CA GLN A 709 61.22 40.33 -16.60
C GLN A 709 62.16 41.05 -15.64
N ARG A 710 62.24 40.61 -14.38
CA ARG A 710 63.18 41.13 -13.39
C ARG A 710 64.64 40.90 -13.82
N ALA A 711 64.97 39.70 -14.30
CA ALA A 711 66.31 39.40 -14.82
C ALA A 711 66.70 40.30 -16.01
N VAL A 712 65.76 40.64 -16.90
CA VAL A 712 65.99 41.61 -17.98
C VAL A 712 66.23 43.02 -17.43
N GLY A 713 65.46 43.44 -16.42
CA GLY A 713 65.67 44.72 -15.72
C GLY A 713 67.03 44.80 -15.03
N ASP A 714 67.42 43.73 -14.32
CA ASP A 714 68.73 43.63 -13.66
C ASP A 714 69.86 43.70 -14.72
N ALA A 715 69.74 43.01 -15.84
CA ALA A 715 70.72 43.08 -16.94
C ALA A 715 70.85 44.50 -17.54
N GLN A 716 69.75 45.26 -17.61
CA GLN A 716 69.78 46.66 -18.06
C GLN A 716 70.48 47.56 -17.04
N TRP A 717 70.24 47.37 -15.74
CA TRP A 717 70.95 48.09 -14.68
C TRP A 717 72.44 47.80 -14.67
N HIS A 718 72.84 46.55 -14.88
CA HIS A 718 74.25 46.17 -15.00
C HIS A 718 74.94 46.89 -16.17
N LYS A 719 74.30 46.96 -17.34
CA LYS A 719 74.83 47.73 -18.49
C LYS A 719 75.00 49.21 -18.18
N GLN A 720 74.02 49.83 -17.51
CA GLN A 720 74.11 51.24 -17.12
C GLN A 720 75.25 51.50 -16.12
N MET A 721 75.48 50.57 -15.18
CA MET A 721 76.61 50.64 -14.26
C MET A 721 77.96 50.48 -14.96
N GLU A 722 78.08 49.58 -15.93
CA GLU A 722 79.30 49.44 -16.75
C GLU A 722 79.60 50.71 -17.56
N ASP A 723 78.58 51.35 -18.13
CA ASP A 723 78.72 52.59 -18.89
C ASP A 723 79.17 53.76 -17.99
N LEU A 724 78.64 53.86 -16.77
CA LEU A 724 79.08 54.86 -15.78
C LEU A 724 80.53 54.60 -15.32
N GLN A 725 80.91 53.33 -15.11
CA GLN A 725 82.29 52.97 -14.78
C GLN A 725 83.26 53.31 -15.91
N ARG A 726 82.87 53.14 -17.18
CA ARG A 726 83.70 53.57 -18.32
C ARG A 726 83.92 55.08 -18.34
N ARG A 727 82.84 55.87 -18.18
CA ARG A 727 82.94 57.35 -18.12
C ARG A 727 83.80 57.86 -16.96
N LEU A 728 83.79 57.17 -15.82
CA LEU A 728 84.65 57.50 -14.68
C LEU A 728 86.15 57.25 -14.96
N ARG A 729 86.49 56.27 -15.81
CA ARG A 729 87.87 56.00 -16.21
C ARG A 729 88.44 57.05 -17.18
N GLU A 730 87.61 57.75 -17.93
CA GLU A 730 88.01 58.75 -18.95
C GLU A 730 88.27 60.17 -18.36
N LEU A 731 87.81 60.44 -17.13
CA LEU A 731 87.95 61.75 -16.46
C LEU A 731 89.39 62.26 -16.24
N PRO A 732 90.39 61.41 -15.91
CA PRO A 732 91.78 61.86 -15.70
C PRO A 732 92.43 62.37 -16.99
N GLU A 733 92.19 61.69 -18.12
CA GLU A 733 92.77 62.05 -19.42
C GLU A 733 92.23 63.40 -19.92
N LEU A 734 90.94 63.65 -19.73
CA LEU A 734 90.30 64.94 -20.08
C LEU A 734 90.82 66.11 -19.25
N ARG A 735 91.15 65.89 -17.97
CA ARG A 735 91.78 66.94 -17.13
C ARG A 735 93.20 67.27 -17.59
N GLN A 736 93.97 66.27 -17.98
CA GLN A 736 95.35 66.46 -18.45
C GLN A 736 95.40 67.24 -19.78
N ALA A 737 94.45 66.99 -20.69
CA ALA A 737 94.32 67.72 -21.95
C ALA A 737 93.94 69.20 -21.75
N ALA A 738 93.07 69.50 -20.78
CA ALA A 738 92.67 70.88 -20.46
C ALA A 738 93.80 71.71 -19.82
N GLU A 739 94.67 71.08 -19.02
CA GLU A 739 95.84 71.77 -18.47
C GLU A 739 96.92 72.04 -19.52
N ALA A 740 97.10 71.15 -20.49
CA ALA A 740 98.05 71.33 -21.58
C ALA A 740 97.69 72.54 -22.46
N SER A 741 96.41 72.68 -22.85
CA SER A 741 95.94 73.82 -23.66
C SER A 741 96.09 75.17 -22.95
N ARG A 742 95.96 75.20 -21.62
CA ARG A 742 96.20 76.41 -20.83
C ARG A 742 97.66 76.85 -20.82
N ARG A 743 98.61 75.90 -20.85
CA ARG A 743 100.06 76.22 -20.89
C ARG A 743 100.46 76.82 -22.24
N ASP A 744 99.90 76.33 -23.35
CA ASP A 744 100.22 76.82 -24.69
C ASP A 744 99.66 78.23 -24.94
N ALA A 745 98.47 78.53 -24.41
CA ALA A 745 97.88 79.87 -24.50
C ALA A 745 98.72 80.96 -23.80
N LEU A 746 99.40 80.63 -22.70
CA LEU A 746 100.27 81.57 -21.99
C LEU A 746 101.54 81.89 -22.79
N LYS A 747 102.16 80.88 -23.43
CA LYS A 747 103.36 81.07 -24.27
C LYS A 747 103.06 81.96 -25.49
N ALA A 748 101.94 81.73 -26.16
CA ALA A 748 101.54 82.54 -27.33
C ALA A 748 101.35 84.03 -26.97
N LYS A 749 100.87 84.33 -25.75
CA LYS A 749 100.71 85.71 -25.29
C LYS A 749 102.08 86.41 -25.17
N GLU A 750 103.07 85.75 -24.60
CA GLU A 750 104.43 86.30 -24.43
C GLU A 750 105.09 86.63 -25.78
N GLU A 751 104.92 85.76 -26.78
CA GLU A 751 105.46 85.95 -28.14
C GLU A 751 104.83 87.18 -28.84
N THR A 752 103.53 87.41 -28.67
CA THR A 752 102.86 88.58 -29.29
C THR A 752 103.26 89.93 -28.66
N GLU A 753 103.64 89.94 -27.38
CA GLU A 753 104.13 91.16 -26.72
C GLU A 753 105.52 91.56 -27.21
N LEU A 754 106.37 90.60 -27.58
CA LEU A 754 107.69 90.87 -28.16
C LEU A 754 107.57 91.50 -29.57
N LEU A 755 106.71 90.97 -30.43
CA LEU A 755 106.51 91.49 -31.79
C LEU A 755 105.99 92.94 -31.82
N ARG A 756 105.17 93.34 -30.83
CA ARG A 756 104.72 94.74 -30.72
C ARG A 756 105.87 95.71 -30.43
N ARG A 757 106.83 95.31 -29.59
CA ARG A 757 107.98 96.16 -29.24
C ARG A 757 108.91 96.39 -30.44
N GLU A 758 109.10 95.38 -31.28
CA GLU A 758 109.95 95.47 -32.48
C GLU A 758 109.35 96.39 -33.55
N ARG A 759 108.04 96.30 -33.79
CA ARG A 759 107.33 97.18 -34.73
C ARG A 759 107.49 98.67 -34.36
N ASP A 760 107.32 99.01 -33.09
CA ASP A 760 107.36 100.41 -32.64
C ASP A 760 108.75 101.03 -32.76
N GLN A 761 109.81 100.21 -32.70
CA GLN A 761 111.18 100.67 -32.97
C GLN A 761 111.45 100.95 -34.46
N LEU A 762 110.85 100.15 -35.36
CA LEU A 762 111.01 100.34 -36.80
C LEU A 762 110.28 101.59 -37.30
N SER A 763 109.09 101.90 -36.76
CA SER A 763 108.34 103.11 -37.11
C SER A 763 109.14 104.38 -36.86
N LYS A 764 109.82 104.48 -35.70
CA LYS A 764 110.63 105.67 -35.35
C LYS A 764 111.84 105.88 -36.28
N LYS A 765 112.40 104.82 -36.85
CA LYS A 765 113.53 104.93 -37.79
C LYS A 765 113.06 105.47 -39.15
N LEU A 766 111.84 105.16 -39.56
CA LEU A 766 111.30 105.54 -40.86
C LEU A 766 110.96 107.04 -40.94
N ASP A 767 110.50 107.62 -39.83
CA ASP A 767 110.18 109.05 -39.75
C ASP A 767 111.42 109.96 -39.86
N ALA A 768 112.58 109.51 -39.36
CA ALA A 768 113.83 110.26 -39.48
C ALA A 768 114.37 110.31 -40.93
N PHE A 769 114.23 109.20 -41.68
CA PHE A 769 114.71 109.12 -43.07
C PHE A 769 113.88 109.99 -44.05
N LEU A 770 112.61 110.23 -43.76
CA LEU A 770 111.72 110.98 -44.66
C LEU A 770 111.86 112.51 -44.54
N GLU A 771 112.39 113.02 -43.43
CA GLU A 771 112.67 114.46 -43.26
C GLU A 771 113.97 114.86 -43.98
N ASP A 772 115.02 114.05 -43.93
CA ASP A 772 116.29 114.31 -44.61
C ASP A 772 116.16 114.29 -46.15
N ALA A 773 115.27 113.45 -46.69
CA ALA A 773 115.03 113.34 -48.13
C ALA A 773 114.34 114.59 -48.75
N LYS A 774 113.60 115.38 -47.96
CA LYS A 774 112.85 116.55 -48.48
C LYS A 774 113.71 117.79 -48.71
N ALA A 775 114.86 117.90 -48.04
CA ALA A 775 115.72 119.09 -48.13
C ALA A 775 116.63 119.10 -49.38
N GLN A 776 116.89 117.93 -49.99
CA GLN A 776 117.95 117.76 -50.99
C GLN A 776 117.48 117.67 -52.45
N ALA A 777 116.16 117.66 -52.71
CA ALA A 777 115.59 117.38 -54.04
C ALA A 777 115.05 118.60 -54.83
N ARG A 778 115.29 119.85 -54.39
CA ARG A 778 114.75 121.07 -55.07
C ARG A 778 115.66 121.69 -56.15
N ARG A 779 116.65 120.98 -56.72
CA ARG A 779 117.63 121.61 -57.64
C ARG A 779 118.15 120.84 -58.86
N GLU A 780 117.55 119.75 -59.32
CA GLU A 780 118.10 119.04 -60.50
C GLU A 780 117.02 118.51 -61.45
N ASP A 781 116.71 119.31 -62.48
CA ASP A 781 115.85 118.99 -63.64
C ASP A 781 116.66 118.81 -64.95
N ASP A 782 117.94 118.39 -64.89
CA ASP A 782 118.81 118.24 -66.08
C ASP A 782 119.56 116.88 -66.14
N PHE A 783 118.98 115.78 -65.64
CA PHE A 783 119.62 114.45 -65.63
C PHE A 783 119.24 113.50 -66.79
N GLU A 784 118.76 114.05 -67.92
CA GLU A 784 118.76 113.33 -69.21
C GLU A 784 120.17 113.29 -69.87
N ARG A 785 121.21 113.85 -69.23
CA ARG A 785 122.56 113.97 -69.81
C ARG A 785 123.61 112.96 -69.36
N VAL A 786 123.28 111.96 -68.53
CA VAL A 786 124.29 110.97 -68.05
C VAL A 786 123.87 109.52 -68.31
N CYS A 787 123.16 109.26 -69.40
CA CYS A 787 122.95 107.90 -69.91
C CYS A 787 124.25 107.11 -70.24
N ARG A 788 125.48 107.62 -70.06
CA ARG A 788 126.64 106.97 -70.70
C ARG A 788 127.95 106.90 -69.92
N GLU A 789 128.03 107.30 -68.64
CA GLU A 789 129.33 107.31 -67.95
C GLU A 789 129.55 106.23 -66.87
N ALA A 790 128.57 105.40 -66.51
CA ALA A 790 128.81 104.37 -65.47
C ALA A 790 128.31 102.96 -65.79
N SER A 791 128.05 102.64 -67.06
CA SER A 791 128.06 101.27 -67.58
C SER A 791 129.48 100.68 -67.70
N ALA A 792 130.49 101.27 -67.05
CA ALA A 792 131.90 100.86 -67.14
C ALA A 792 132.62 100.57 -65.81
N ALA A 793 131.96 100.61 -64.63
CA ALA A 793 132.67 100.50 -63.35
C ALA A 793 131.99 99.71 -62.19
N ALA A 794 131.20 98.66 -62.47
CA ALA A 794 130.85 97.66 -61.43
C ALA A 794 130.62 96.23 -61.96
N GLN A 795 131.19 95.91 -63.13
CA GLN A 795 131.32 94.56 -63.67
C GLN A 795 132.60 93.85 -63.16
N ARG A 796 133.07 94.14 -61.93
CA ARG A 796 134.40 93.67 -61.48
C ARG A 796 134.62 93.41 -59.98
N ILE A 797 133.61 92.88 -59.27
CA ILE A 797 133.77 92.12 -58.00
C ILE A 797 132.67 91.03 -58.05
N GLY A 798 132.93 89.76 -58.35
CA GLY A 798 133.83 88.83 -57.64
C GLY A 798 133.06 88.29 -56.42
N GLY A 799 132.47 87.09 -56.42
CA GLY A 799 133.10 85.82 -56.72
C GLY A 799 133.77 85.26 -55.47
N GLN A 800 133.39 84.03 -55.09
CA GLN A 800 134.10 83.07 -54.22
C GLN A 800 133.94 83.22 -52.69
N VAL A 801 133.91 82.19 -51.82
CA VAL A 801 133.88 80.70 -51.86
C VAL A 801 133.80 80.30 -50.36
N SER A 802 132.90 79.43 -49.90
CA SER A 802 133.20 78.06 -49.38
C SER A 802 131.93 77.62 -48.61
N SER A 803 131.23 76.52 -48.87
CA SER A 803 131.58 75.09 -49.01
C SER A 803 131.68 74.32 -47.68
N ALA A 804 131.21 73.06 -47.75
CA ALA A 804 131.44 71.89 -46.88
C ALA A 804 130.37 71.65 -45.77
N LYS A 805 129.55 70.58 -45.87
CA LYS A 805 129.82 69.13 -45.63
C LYS A 805 130.01 68.85 -44.13
N GLU A 806 129.33 67.91 -43.48
CA GLU A 806 129.28 66.44 -43.68
C GLU A 806 128.04 65.88 -42.91
N ASN A 807 127.21 64.94 -43.37
CA ASN A 807 127.42 63.53 -43.75
C ASN A 807 128.02 62.61 -42.68
N SER A 808 127.20 61.67 -42.18
CA SER A 808 127.52 60.23 -42.08
C SER A 808 126.22 59.49 -41.66
N ALA A 809 125.43 58.93 -42.58
CA ALA A 809 125.55 57.59 -43.19
C ALA A 809 125.28 56.45 -42.17
N ARG A 810 124.56 55.35 -42.46
CA ARG A 810 124.85 54.37 -43.53
C ARG A 810 123.92 53.13 -43.48
N TYR A 811 123.72 52.51 -44.66
CA TYR A 811 123.52 51.05 -44.95
C TYR A 811 122.17 50.33 -44.68
N HIS A 812 121.68 49.34 -45.46
CA HIS A 812 121.96 48.78 -46.80
C HIS A 812 120.95 47.63 -47.17
N VAL A 813 120.56 47.53 -48.47
CA VAL A 813 120.42 46.33 -49.37
C VAL A 813 119.19 45.35 -49.31
N PHE A 814 118.73 44.93 -50.52
CA PHE A 814 117.91 43.76 -50.97
C PHE A 814 116.36 43.90 -50.98
N ARG A 815 115.51 43.26 -51.82
CA ARG A 815 115.50 42.53 -53.14
C ARG A 815 114.02 42.11 -53.39
N ASN A 816 113.53 42.07 -54.64
CA ASN A 816 112.52 41.15 -55.23
C ASN A 816 111.06 40.90 -54.68
N THR A 817 110.16 40.73 -55.68
CA THR A 817 108.89 39.92 -55.82
C THR A 817 107.48 40.50 -55.53
N ASN A 818 106.62 40.44 -56.58
CA ASN A 818 105.17 40.05 -56.62
C ASN A 818 104.88 38.77 -55.76
N PRO A 819 103.63 38.28 -55.49
CA PRO A 819 102.40 38.45 -56.27
C PRO A 819 101.04 38.48 -55.50
N THR A 820 99.95 38.74 -56.24
CA THR A 820 98.61 38.07 -56.27
C THR A 820 97.85 37.60 -55.00
N GLY A 821 96.53 37.82 -55.04
CA GLY A 821 95.48 36.80 -54.76
C GLY A 821 95.18 36.52 -53.28
N ARG A 822 93.99 36.05 -52.87
CA ARG A 822 92.80 35.56 -53.56
C ARG A 822 91.68 35.35 -52.52
N CYS A 823 90.45 35.39 -53.02
CA CYS A 823 89.25 34.64 -52.59
C CYS A 823 88.57 35.01 -51.26
N SER A 824 87.32 35.50 -51.29
CA SER A 824 86.06 34.77 -51.61
C SER A 824 85.59 33.98 -50.40
N THR A 825 84.33 33.98 -49.96
CA THR A 825 82.99 34.23 -50.54
C THR A 825 82.04 34.01 -49.36
N THR A 826 80.81 34.49 -49.20
CA THR A 826 79.71 35.06 -50.01
C THR A 826 78.58 35.25 -48.98
N GLY A 827 77.53 36.04 -49.15
CA GLY A 827 76.95 36.77 -50.28
C GLY A 827 75.66 37.38 -49.71
N GLU A 828 75.38 38.64 -50.02
CA GLU A 828 74.31 39.06 -50.96
C GLU A 828 72.92 39.13 -50.29
N TYR A 829 72.02 40.10 -50.51
CA TYR A 829 71.89 41.27 -51.38
C TYR A 829 70.72 42.11 -50.79
N VAL A 830 70.81 43.45 -50.66
CA VAL A 830 70.14 44.49 -51.51
C VAL A 830 68.71 44.90 -51.05
N MET A 831 68.54 46.10 -50.46
CA MET A 831 68.07 47.41 -51.02
C MET A 831 66.54 47.58 -50.91
N THR A 832 65.87 48.75 -50.76
CA THR A 832 66.20 50.20 -50.70
C THR A 832 64.91 51.04 -50.42
N THR A 833 65.09 52.24 -49.82
CA THR A 833 64.47 53.60 -50.10
C THR A 833 62.95 53.85 -49.97
N THR A 834 62.39 54.74 -49.11
CA THR A 834 62.47 56.21 -48.79
C THR A 834 61.37 57.14 -49.40
N GLY A 835 60.74 57.95 -48.52
CA GLY A 835 60.29 59.36 -48.72
C GLY A 835 58.84 59.63 -49.20
N ALA A 836 58.10 60.72 -48.93
CA ALA A 836 58.25 62.00 -48.19
C ALA A 836 56.83 62.68 -48.07
N ALA A 837 56.65 63.74 -47.26
CA ALA A 837 55.46 64.63 -47.17
C ALA A 837 55.68 65.97 -47.95
N PRO A 838 54.89 67.09 -47.90
CA PRO A 838 53.57 67.45 -47.28
C PRO A 838 52.63 68.45 -48.08
N ALA A 839 51.60 69.01 -47.39
CA ALA A 839 50.84 70.30 -47.58
C ALA A 839 49.64 70.35 -48.59
N SER A 840 48.51 71.10 -48.46
CA SER A 840 47.96 72.14 -47.53
C SER A 840 46.49 72.53 -47.89
N SER A 841 45.79 73.24 -46.96
CA SER A 841 44.62 74.18 -47.12
C SER A 841 43.18 73.57 -47.22
N SER A 842 42.06 74.14 -46.74
CA SER A 842 41.68 75.35 -45.96
C SER A 842 40.15 75.34 -45.63
N ALA A 843 39.76 75.98 -44.51
CA ALA A 843 38.47 76.66 -44.17
C ALA A 843 37.17 75.89 -43.78
N ALA A 844 36.57 76.35 -42.66
CA ALA A 844 35.23 76.08 -42.09
C ALA A 844 34.19 77.14 -42.58
N PRO A 845 32.95 77.35 -42.02
CA PRO A 845 32.08 76.61 -41.09
C PRO A 845 30.55 76.58 -41.51
N ALA A 846 29.67 75.84 -40.79
CA ALA A 846 28.31 76.24 -40.34
C ALA A 846 27.43 75.07 -39.84
N SER A 847 26.88 75.22 -38.62
CA SER A 847 25.73 74.49 -38.00
C SER A 847 24.37 75.01 -38.55
N PRO A 848 23.16 74.45 -38.26
CA PRO A 848 22.75 73.65 -37.08
C PRO A 848 21.80 72.44 -37.30
N ALA A 849 21.54 71.77 -36.16
CA ALA A 849 20.68 70.62 -35.78
C ALA A 849 19.15 70.81 -36.10
N PRO A 850 18.18 69.90 -35.73
CA PRO A 850 18.25 68.82 -34.72
C PRO A 850 17.40 67.51 -34.88
N ALA A 851 17.71 66.57 -33.95
CA ALA A 851 16.89 65.50 -33.32
C ALA A 851 16.45 64.26 -34.16
N ALA A 852 16.49 63.00 -33.67
CA ALA A 852 16.45 62.49 -32.30
C ALA A 852 17.23 61.16 -32.06
N ARG A 853 17.88 61.08 -30.89
CA ARG A 853 18.10 59.96 -29.91
C ARG A 853 18.31 58.51 -30.42
N ARG A 854 19.50 57.91 -30.17
CA ARG A 854 19.89 56.95 -29.07
C ARG A 854 19.17 55.59 -29.15
N ALA A 855 19.78 54.41 -29.05
CA ALA A 855 21.09 53.92 -28.57
C ALA A 855 21.36 52.50 -29.17
N ALA A 856 22.63 52.10 -29.37
CA ALA A 856 23.33 50.95 -28.73
C ALA A 856 22.43 49.76 -28.30
N THR A 857 22.74 48.46 -28.50
CA THR A 857 24.03 47.75 -28.50
C THR A 857 23.83 46.30 -28.98
N LYS A 858 24.96 45.68 -29.33
CA LYS A 858 25.29 44.29 -29.72
C LYS A 858 24.58 43.09 -29.03
N LEU A 859 24.46 42.03 -29.85
CA LEU A 859 24.79 40.60 -29.65
C LEU A 859 24.27 39.85 -28.41
N SER A 860 23.70 38.66 -28.62
CA SER A 860 24.15 37.41 -27.97
C SER A 860 23.41 36.18 -28.49
N ALA A 861 24.17 35.09 -28.63
CA ALA A 861 23.69 33.73 -28.82
C ALA A 861 23.71 32.98 -27.48
N THR A 862 22.70 32.13 -27.30
CA THR A 862 22.68 30.80 -26.68
C THR A 862 23.59 30.50 -25.49
N ALA A 863 22.95 30.22 -24.35
CA ALA A 863 23.43 29.26 -23.35
C ALA A 863 22.25 28.51 -22.71
N SER A 864 22.43 27.20 -22.58
CA SER A 864 21.56 26.21 -21.94
C SER A 864 21.35 26.46 -20.45
N LEU A 865 20.19 26.02 -19.93
CA LEU A 865 19.99 25.79 -18.50
C LEU A 865 19.27 24.45 -18.26
N ALA A 866 19.86 23.69 -17.34
CA ALA A 866 19.37 22.47 -16.75
C ALA A 866 18.58 22.75 -15.45
N SER A 867 17.73 21.79 -15.12
CA SER A 867 17.40 21.28 -13.78
C SER A 867 17.17 22.28 -12.63
N THR A 868 15.90 22.39 -12.23
CA THR A 868 15.44 22.85 -10.91
C THR A 868 15.66 21.77 -9.84
N PRO A 869 16.10 22.14 -8.62
CA PRO A 869 15.90 21.35 -7.41
C PRO A 869 14.63 21.84 -6.69
N GLN A 870 13.74 20.92 -6.28
CA GLN A 870 12.68 21.22 -5.31
C GLN A 870 12.94 20.47 -4.01
N LEU A 871 13.14 21.22 -2.94
CA LEU A 871 13.09 20.77 -1.56
C LEU A 871 12.45 21.90 -0.75
N VAL A 872 11.21 21.70 -0.28
CA VAL A 872 10.61 22.52 0.78
C VAL A 872 9.91 21.59 1.78
N GLN A 873 10.32 21.78 3.03
CA GLN A 873 9.86 21.15 4.25
C GLN A 873 8.45 21.63 4.62
N HIS A 874 7.59 20.72 5.09
CA HIS A 874 6.45 21.06 5.92
C HIS A 874 6.70 20.61 7.37
N ARG A 875 6.73 21.58 8.29
CA ARG A 875 6.61 21.39 9.74
C ARG A 875 5.12 21.36 10.12
N SER A 876 4.77 20.52 11.08
CA SER A 876 3.60 20.63 11.97
C SER A 876 3.76 19.66 13.17
N PRO A 877 3.03 19.84 14.29
CA PRO A 877 3.63 19.95 15.63
C PRO A 877 3.54 18.71 16.52
N VAL A 878 4.40 18.74 17.54
CA VAL A 878 4.52 17.80 18.66
C VAL A 878 3.40 18.03 19.68
N HIS A 879 2.64 16.97 20.00
CA HIS A 879 1.98 16.82 21.29
C HIS A 879 2.57 15.62 22.02
N THR A 880 3.11 15.92 23.19
CA THR A 880 3.64 15.01 24.20
C THR A 880 2.51 14.25 24.91
N LEU A 881 2.60 12.92 24.98
CA LEU A 881 2.04 12.15 26.09
C LEU A 881 3.12 11.22 26.64
N SER A 882 3.45 11.51 27.89
CA SER A 882 4.24 10.72 28.83
C SER A 882 3.57 9.37 29.04
N ASN A 883 4.33 8.28 29.05
CA ASN A 883 3.98 7.16 29.91
C ASN A 883 5.20 6.40 30.41
N ALA A 884 5.09 6.03 31.66
CA ALA A 884 6.15 5.78 32.60
C ALA A 884 6.77 4.39 32.50
N SER A 885 8.01 4.36 32.99
CA SER A 885 8.79 3.22 33.43
C SER A 885 8.03 2.19 34.28
N GLY A 886 8.24 0.92 33.98
CA GLY A 886 8.00 -0.20 34.89
C GLY A 886 8.96 -1.34 34.58
N HIS A 887 10.09 -1.38 35.30
CA HIS A 887 11.02 -2.51 35.33
C HIS A 887 10.38 -3.72 36.02
N SER A 888 10.67 -4.95 35.56
CA SER A 888 11.37 -5.96 36.37
C SER A 888 11.49 -7.34 35.68
N ASN A 889 12.73 -7.84 35.76
CA ASN A 889 13.20 -9.22 35.95
C ASN A 889 12.95 -10.34 34.92
N THR A 890 14.07 -10.70 34.27
CA THR A 890 14.48 -12.04 33.89
C THR A 890 14.89 -12.88 35.12
N GLY A 891 14.68 -14.21 35.07
CA GLY A 891 15.42 -15.16 35.92
C GLY A 891 14.80 -16.55 36.15
N GLY A 892 15.47 -17.60 35.63
CA GLY A 892 15.41 -19.00 36.07
C GLY A 892 14.34 -19.87 35.38
N GLY A 893 14.58 -21.10 34.91
CA GLY A 893 15.67 -22.06 35.13
C GLY A 893 15.08 -23.44 35.45
N ALA A 894 15.66 -24.51 34.86
CA ALA A 894 15.37 -25.96 35.03
C ALA A 894 14.07 -26.47 34.36
N GLY A 895 14.04 -27.50 33.50
CA GLY A 895 14.53 -28.90 33.61
C GLY A 895 13.27 -29.79 33.45
N ALA A 896 13.18 -30.97 32.83
CA ALA A 896 14.11 -31.97 32.32
C ALA A 896 13.33 -33.00 31.42
N GLU A 897 14.09 -33.71 30.56
CA GLU A 897 13.96 -35.14 30.13
C GLU A 897 12.71 -35.66 29.39
N SER A 898 12.84 -36.13 28.12
CA SER A 898 13.26 -37.48 27.58
C SER A 898 12.01 -38.32 27.23
N ASP A 899 11.85 -39.14 26.18
CA ASP A 899 12.67 -39.90 25.21
C ASP A 899 11.78 -40.13 23.94
N GLY A 900 12.25 -40.52 22.74
CA GLY A 900 13.57 -40.93 22.28
C GLY A 900 13.59 -41.35 20.78
N ALA A 901 14.84 -41.49 20.28
CA ALA A 901 15.37 -42.37 19.22
C ALA A 901 14.77 -42.34 17.78
N SER A 902 15.53 -42.37 16.67
CA SER A 902 16.97 -42.57 16.41
C SER A 902 17.26 -42.29 14.91
N GLY A 903 18.51 -41.95 14.56
CA GLY A 903 19.02 -42.06 13.19
C GLY A 903 19.91 -40.92 12.68
N ARG A 904 21.16 -40.85 13.15
CA ARG A 904 22.32 -40.18 12.51
C ARG A 904 23.36 -41.27 12.21
N PRO A 905 24.29 -41.12 11.23
CA PRO A 905 25.45 -40.20 11.27
C PRO A 905 25.80 -39.63 9.86
N SER A 906 26.80 -38.81 9.53
CA SER A 906 27.86 -37.99 10.15
C SER A 906 28.54 -37.20 9.00
N ALA A 907 29.07 -36.00 9.28
CA ALA A 907 30.26 -35.33 8.66
C ALA A 907 30.11 -33.81 8.87
N SER A 908 30.65 -33.22 9.94
CA SER A 908 32.03 -32.69 10.10
C SER A 908 32.21 -31.25 9.57
N SER A 909 32.14 -30.29 10.49
CA SER A 909 32.71 -28.94 10.39
C SER A 909 33.89 -28.81 11.36
N PRO A 910 34.87 -27.94 11.08
CA PRO A 910 35.71 -27.38 12.12
C PRO A 910 35.59 -25.85 12.25
N SER A 911 35.55 -25.45 13.53
CA SER A 911 36.19 -24.27 14.15
C SER A 911 35.79 -22.84 13.76
N ARG A 912 35.24 -22.12 14.76
CA ARG A 912 35.80 -20.85 15.24
C ARG A 912 35.40 -20.58 16.70
N PRO A 913 36.29 -20.07 17.57
CA PRO A 913 35.95 -19.62 18.92
C PRO A 913 35.74 -18.09 19.01
N TRP A 914 34.81 -17.72 19.89
CA TRP A 914 34.81 -16.61 20.86
C TRP A 914 35.00 -15.17 20.35
N HIS A 915 33.90 -14.40 20.33
CA HIS A 915 33.64 -13.31 21.29
C HIS A 915 32.14 -13.06 21.43
#